data_AF-A0A7S4RAG2-F1
#
_entry.id   AF-A0A7S4RAG2-F1
#
_cell.length_a   1.000
_cell.length_b   1.000
_cell.length_c   1.000
_cell.angle_alpha   90.00
_cell.angle_beta   90.00
_cell.angle_gamma   90.00
#
_symmetry.space_group_name_H-M   'P 1'
#
loop_
_entity.id
_entity.type
_entity.pdbx_description
1 polymer ?
#
loop_
_entity_poly.entity_id
_entity_poly.type
_entity_poly.pdbx_seq_one_letter_code
_entity_poly.pdbx_strand_id
1 'polypeptide(L)'
;ATPCRPWDAGAASVPASRRPWPMADELGPTEGADPARPSWDTFTAVDAYGQEVSPLSPVETLLRRDPPCSVEELLDEEGLVQEFRCGSAELVERLCSPESLRTLVRYVTQEPPADAPEADRCRRPYAASELLSSGAEQLCEAFTKPEGEGLLAEFWGFLHAPEVALAVPALAGYFCSAAVALLAARPLAISAFLRRQGPVEFLQSLLGLLELRCFAELAAVLLAAETPAHLVFPTGGLARQLVDRLGDDSRAAGATGEHAAFLLDHLLVKACVGDLCYGGELLHQFAEPALVADLVDRVLQGSGAAASVLSSAVSQLHLLPSHPLLPVRSPELRMPCTPSTPPEPRVAPPQRPPAPLGDRDPDGDAPDEEGQLPDPPPPPANSDGEANSLAESAPSGPAQLSRAGAALVAELCAQLPRLCQALEAATGERVEVAITARVELARAEALHEAIALLLRGGDGDPAGDAGPLVAQLGELSNRPEAQEVRQSLERHGWSICGPGCPQSISDLQDVLADLRRAAQFTRANATAALPRSGGIAIEILCLFALLVKTGRAMVFEAMLAAAALPRCLDMLLASASSSMLHNAVRAVFAEVIGDSTHGLRLVLALLQADPLMQRVVAEQRAEAEGAPTLDNRRQSQLGYVGPLRCICADLSKLSAHSPEVANALEGIDGWADAVLPGIESAEQLYSEPLGGQHPQVESTTMPSFDCLMAMHGAMAEQSEEIDLTLEDLRDINEDLDVQQMLNRAERQMLDRADMHRRRAKAGVEAGDTPTVEETVSGQPMSEGQALAQKLDVEWV
;
A
#
# COMPACT_ATOMS: atom_id res chain seq x y z
N ALA A 1 16.80 26.31 42.13
CA ALA A 1 16.36 25.85 43.46
C ALA A 1 15.48 24.61 43.27
N THR A 2 15.94 23.51 43.86
CA THR A 2 15.29 22.21 44.11
C THR A 2 14.60 21.43 42.97
N PRO A 3 15.15 20.26 42.59
CA PRO A 3 14.58 19.27 41.66
C PRO A 3 13.84 18.14 42.40
N CYS A 4 12.94 17.43 41.71
CA CYS A 4 12.35 16.18 42.21
C CYS A 4 12.92 14.97 41.43
N ARG A 5 13.39 14.00 42.21
CA ARG A 5 13.94 12.68 41.83
C ARG A 5 12.99 11.57 42.36
N PRO A 6 13.22 10.30 41.98
CA PRO A 6 12.22 9.22 41.88
C PRO A 6 12.05 8.42 43.18
N TRP A 7 11.09 7.49 43.22
CA TRP A 7 10.87 6.58 44.36
C TRP A 7 10.96 5.10 43.96
N ASP A 8 11.73 4.39 44.79
CA ASP A 8 12.03 2.96 44.83
C ASP A 8 10.91 2.07 45.39
N ALA A 9 11.13 0.77 45.17
CA ALA A 9 10.42 -0.43 45.63
C ALA A 9 10.11 -0.55 47.14
N GLY A 10 9.10 -1.38 47.45
CA GLY A 10 8.82 -1.88 48.81
C GLY A 10 7.75 -2.99 48.83
N ALA A 11 8.10 -4.14 49.42
CA ALA A 11 7.35 -5.39 49.45
C ALA A 11 6.36 -5.54 50.64
N ALA A 12 5.39 -6.45 50.43
CA ALA A 12 4.72 -7.36 51.38
C ALA A 12 3.85 -6.84 52.56
N SER A 13 2.62 -7.35 52.70
CA SER A 13 2.24 -8.40 53.69
C SER A 13 0.71 -8.58 53.91
N VAL A 14 0.37 -9.81 54.33
CA VAL A 14 -0.93 -10.45 54.62
C VAL A 14 -1.53 -10.06 56.00
N PRO A 15 -2.82 -10.36 56.29
CA PRO A 15 -3.15 -11.16 57.51
C PRO A 15 -4.30 -12.19 57.28
N ALA A 16 -4.20 -13.49 57.65
CA ALA A 16 -4.33 -14.17 58.97
C ALA A 16 -5.82 -14.24 59.49
N SER A 17 -6.41 -15.32 60.04
CA SER A 17 -5.89 -16.39 60.93
C SER A 17 -6.96 -17.45 61.37
N ARG A 18 -6.48 -18.61 61.91
CA ARG A 18 -7.04 -19.51 62.99
C ARG A 18 -8.24 -20.45 62.68
N ARG A 19 -8.41 -21.71 63.18
CA ARG A 19 -7.73 -22.77 64.01
C ARG A 19 -8.81 -23.93 64.22
N PRO A 20 -8.65 -25.02 65.01
CA PRO A 20 -7.89 -26.29 64.84
C PRO A 20 -8.70 -27.59 65.22
N TRP A 21 -7.99 -28.70 65.54
CA TRP A 21 -8.33 -29.98 66.27
C TRP A 21 -8.32 -31.29 65.41
N PRO A 22 -8.05 -32.50 65.97
CA PRO A 22 -6.82 -33.01 66.63
C PRO A 22 -6.42 -34.45 66.16
N MET A 23 -5.36 -35.03 66.75
CA MET A 23 -4.91 -36.44 66.65
C MET A 23 -5.87 -37.49 67.23
N ALA A 24 -5.87 -38.72 66.68
CA ALA A 24 -6.05 -40.06 67.32
C ALA A 24 -5.99 -41.16 66.22
N ASP A 25 -5.02 -42.09 66.21
CA ASP A 25 -4.98 -43.46 66.79
C ASP A 25 -5.41 -44.62 65.84
N GLU A 26 -4.53 -45.63 65.83
CA GLU A 26 -4.64 -47.09 65.56
C GLU A 26 -5.77 -47.67 64.66
N LEU A 27 -5.38 -48.54 63.70
CA LEU A 27 -5.66 -50.00 63.69
C LEU A 27 -5.26 -50.65 62.34
N GLY A 28 -4.88 -51.93 62.40
CA GLY A 28 -4.21 -52.72 61.37
C GLY A 28 -5.07 -53.27 60.19
N PRO A 29 -4.58 -54.32 59.51
CA PRO A 29 -4.63 -54.48 58.04
C PRO A 29 -5.74 -55.41 57.54
N THR A 30 -6.05 -55.36 56.23
CA THR A 30 -6.21 -56.54 55.33
C THR A 30 -6.72 -56.16 53.93
N GLU A 31 -6.01 -56.68 52.92
CA GLU A 31 -6.47 -57.30 51.66
C GLU A 31 -7.52 -56.65 50.74
N GLY A 32 -7.19 -56.59 49.44
CA GLY A 32 -8.17 -56.50 48.34
C GLY A 32 -7.60 -55.87 47.08
N ALA A 33 -7.23 -56.70 46.11
CA ALA A 33 -6.67 -56.31 44.81
C ALA A 33 -7.67 -55.55 43.91
N ASP A 34 -7.17 -54.60 43.11
CA ASP A 34 -7.74 -54.27 41.80
C ASP A 34 -6.65 -53.70 40.85
N PRO A 35 -6.51 -54.18 39.59
CA PRO A 35 -5.51 -53.72 38.65
C PRO A 35 -6.12 -52.77 37.61
N ALA A 36 -5.60 -51.54 37.51
CA ALA A 36 -5.46 -50.72 36.29
C ALA A 36 -5.49 -49.22 36.60
N ARG A 37 -4.34 -48.55 36.48
CA ARG A 37 -4.21 -47.21 35.90
C ARG A 37 -2.73 -46.91 35.61
N PRO A 38 -2.39 -46.40 34.40
CA PRO A 38 -1.04 -45.95 34.09
C PRO A 38 -0.86 -44.54 34.65
N SER A 39 0.28 -44.28 35.30
CA SER A 39 0.60 -42.97 35.84
C SER A 39 2.07 -42.65 35.57
N TRP A 40 2.24 -41.59 34.81
CA TRP A 40 3.41 -40.84 34.40
C TRP A 40 4.54 -40.69 35.45
N ASP A 41 5.30 -41.75 35.72
CA ASP A 41 6.55 -41.65 36.47
C ASP A 41 7.68 -41.16 35.55
N THR A 42 7.76 -39.83 35.39
CA THR A 42 8.98 -39.17 34.91
C THR A 42 9.91 -39.03 36.12
N PHE A 43 10.94 -39.87 36.16
CA PHE A 43 11.96 -39.87 37.22
C PHE A 43 12.65 -38.49 37.33
N THR A 44 12.37 -37.72 38.38
CA THR A 44 13.27 -36.66 38.85
C THR A 44 14.34 -37.30 39.72
N ALA A 45 15.61 -37.21 39.31
CA ALA A 45 16.72 -37.64 40.13
C ALA A 45 16.85 -36.70 41.34
N VAL A 46 16.87 -37.28 42.54
CA VAL A 46 17.06 -36.58 43.80
C VAL A 46 18.50 -36.81 44.23
N ASP A 47 19.20 -35.76 44.65
CA ASP A 47 20.57 -35.89 45.15
C ASP A 47 20.62 -36.55 46.55
N ALA A 48 21.83 -36.79 47.07
CA ALA A 48 22.03 -37.40 48.39
C ALA A 48 21.47 -36.59 49.57
N TYR A 49 20.96 -35.37 49.33
CA TYR A 49 20.41 -34.46 50.32
C TYR A 49 18.92 -34.19 50.15
N GLY A 50 18.25 -34.85 49.20
CA GLY A 50 16.80 -34.72 49.04
C GLY A 50 16.35 -33.51 48.22
N GLN A 51 17.26 -32.85 47.49
CA GLN A 51 16.88 -31.76 46.57
C GLN A 51 16.50 -32.32 45.20
N GLU A 52 15.38 -31.82 44.66
CA GLU A 52 14.98 -32.03 43.26
C GLU A 52 16.05 -31.42 42.35
N VAL A 53 16.80 -32.26 41.64
CA VAL A 53 17.72 -31.79 40.59
C VAL A 53 16.88 -31.57 39.35
N SER A 54 16.60 -30.31 39.02
CA SER A 54 16.13 -29.99 37.67
C SER A 54 17.18 -30.52 36.68
N PRO A 55 16.81 -31.32 35.67
CA PRO A 55 17.79 -31.81 34.71
C PRO A 55 18.49 -30.60 34.08
N LEU A 56 19.82 -30.61 34.10
CA LEU A 56 20.62 -29.55 33.45
C LEU A 56 20.18 -29.42 32.00
N SER A 57 20.09 -28.19 31.51
CA SER A 57 19.80 -27.98 30.09
C SER A 57 20.90 -28.62 29.24
N PRO A 58 20.62 -28.98 27.97
CA PRO A 58 21.64 -29.44 27.03
C PRO A 58 22.82 -28.46 26.93
N VAL A 59 22.52 -27.14 26.95
CA VAL A 59 23.52 -26.08 26.88
C VAL A 59 24.37 -26.02 28.15
N GLU A 60 23.77 -26.11 29.34
CA GLU A 60 24.50 -26.18 30.61
C GLU A 60 25.40 -27.43 30.68
N THR A 61 24.92 -28.54 30.13
CA THR A 61 25.69 -29.79 30.06
C THR A 61 26.92 -29.62 29.17
N LEU A 62 26.79 -28.94 28.03
CA LEU A 62 27.91 -28.62 27.13
C LEU A 62 28.91 -27.63 27.75
N LEU A 63 28.43 -26.60 28.45
CA LEU A 63 29.30 -25.61 29.10
C LEU A 63 30.16 -26.21 30.20
N ARG A 64 29.67 -27.26 30.88
CA ARG A 64 30.39 -27.96 31.96
C ARG A 64 31.36 -29.03 31.47
N ARG A 65 31.50 -29.22 30.15
CA ARG A 65 32.41 -30.22 29.56
C ARG A 65 33.88 -29.77 29.68
N ASP A 66 34.76 -30.73 29.94
CA ASP A 66 36.22 -30.55 29.88
C ASP A 66 36.81 -31.54 28.85
N PRO A 67 37.40 -31.08 27.72
CA PRO A 67 37.68 -29.68 27.36
C PRO A 67 36.43 -28.85 27.05
N PRO A 68 36.52 -27.50 27.16
CA PRO A 68 35.40 -26.59 26.91
C PRO A 68 34.83 -26.80 25.51
N CYS A 69 33.51 -26.76 25.39
CA CYS A 69 32.81 -26.88 24.13
C CYS A 69 33.21 -25.77 23.13
N SER A 70 33.14 -26.11 21.85
CA SER A 70 33.34 -25.14 20.77
C SER A 70 32.11 -24.24 20.63
N VAL A 71 32.28 -23.09 19.97
CA VAL A 71 31.15 -22.17 19.74
C VAL A 71 30.16 -22.79 18.76
N GLU A 72 30.66 -23.56 17.80
CA GLU A 72 29.88 -24.30 16.83
C GLU A 72 29.00 -25.36 17.49
N GLU A 73 29.54 -26.11 18.47
CA GLU A 73 28.75 -27.06 19.26
C GLU A 73 27.61 -26.36 20.01
N LEU A 74 27.85 -25.16 20.54
CA LEU A 74 26.79 -24.36 21.19
C LEU A 74 25.74 -23.88 20.19
N LEU A 75 26.16 -23.38 19.02
CA LEU A 75 25.26 -22.90 17.95
C LEU A 75 24.36 -23.98 17.34
N ASP A 76 24.71 -25.26 17.51
CA ASP A 76 23.92 -26.38 17.03
C ASP A 76 22.74 -26.73 17.97
N GLU A 77 22.70 -26.20 19.19
CA GLU A 77 21.66 -26.44 20.20
C GLU A 77 20.41 -25.55 20.03
N GLU A 78 19.22 -26.16 20.02
CA GLU A 78 17.94 -25.47 19.77
C GLU A 78 17.55 -24.47 20.88
N GLY A 79 17.97 -24.73 22.13
CA GLY A 79 17.68 -23.89 23.29
C GLY A 79 18.62 -22.69 23.51
N LEU A 80 19.71 -22.60 22.74
CA LEU A 80 20.81 -21.65 22.99
C LEU A 80 20.34 -20.19 23.08
N VAL A 81 19.59 -19.74 22.07
CA VAL A 81 19.15 -18.33 21.98
C VAL A 81 18.24 -17.97 23.15
N GLN A 82 17.34 -18.88 23.53
CA GLN A 82 16.44 -18.67 24.65
C GLN A 82 17.20 -18.62 25.98
N GLU A 83 18.11 -19.56 26.22
CA GLU A 83 18.92 -19.61 27.45
C GLU A 83 19.86 -18.39 27.58
N PHE A 84 20.41 -17.92 26.46
CA PHE A 84 21.19 -16.69 26.42
C PHE A 84 20.34 -15.46 26.78
N ARG A 85 19.13 -15.35 26.21
CA ARG A 85 18.18 -14.27 26.55
C ARG A 85 17.70 -14.33 28.00
N CYS A 86 17.62 -15.52 28.59
CA CYS A 86 17.33 -15.71 30.01
C CYS A 86 18.49 -15.28 30.94
N GLY A 87 19.66 -14.90 30.39
CA GLY A 87 20.75 -14.30 31.15
C GLY A 87 21.63 -15.29 31.91
N SER A 88 21.80 -16.52 31.40
CA SER A 88 22.74 -17.49 31.99
C SER A 88 24.17 -16.92 32.03
N ALA A 89 24.72 -16.73 33.24
CA ALA A 89 25.99 -16.03 33.43
C ALA A 89 27.18 -16.74 32.74
N GLU A 90 27.25 -18.07 32.85
CA GLU A 90 28.31 -18.89 32.23
C GLU A 90 28.23 -18.85 30.69
N LEU A 91 27.01 -18.90 30.15
CA LEU A 91 26.78 -18.85 28.71
C LEU A 91 27.12 -17.46 28.14
N VAL A 92 26.68 -16.41 28.83
CA VAL A 92 26.97 -15.02 28.44
C VAL A 92 28.48 -14.76 28.47
N GLU A 93 29.18 -15.18 29.52
CA GLU A 93 30.64 -15.05 29.60
C GLU A 93 31.34 -15.79 28.46
N ARG A 94 30.92 -17.03 28.17
CA ARG A 94 31.49 -17.85 27.08
C ARG A 94 31.29 -17.22 25.70
N LEU A 95 30.07 -16.74 25.41
CA LEU A 95 29.72 -16.15 24.11
C LEU A 95 30.24 -14.71 23.94
N CYS A 96 30.45 -13.95 25.03
CA CYS A 96 31.02 -12.61 24.98
C CYS A 96 32.56 -12.58 24.95
N SER A 97 33.23 -13.74 24.95
CA SER A 97 34.67 -13.82 24.74
C SER A 97 35.07 -13.38 23.32
N PRO A 98 36.25 -12.76 23.12
CA PRO A 98 36.64 -12.18 21.83
C PRO A 98 36.71 -13.21 20.70
N GLU A 99 37.12 -14.44 21.00
CA GLU A 99 37.14 -15.55 20.04
C GLU A 99 35.71 -15.96 19.62
N SER A 100 34.79 -16.07 20.59
CA SER A 100 33.39 -16.37 20.28
C SER A 100 32.74 -15.28 19.44
N LEU A 101 32.91 -14.02 19.82
CA LEU A 101 32.35 -12.90 19.08
C LEU A 101 32.93 -12.84 17.66
N ARG A 102 34.21 -13.16 17.47
CA ARG A 102 34.81 -13.24 16.14
C ARG A 102 34.16 -14.34 15.30
N THR A 103 33.94 -15.52 15.87
CA THR A 103 33.23 -16.62 15.19
C THR A 103 31.81 -16.21 14.82
N LEU A 104 31.06 -15.58 15.74
CA LEU A 104 29.70 -15.09 15.47
C LEU A 104 29.69 -14.03 14.36
N VAL A 105 30.64 -13.08 14.37
CA VAL A 105 30.78 -12.06 13.31
C VAL A 105 31.04 -12.71 11.95
N ARG A 106 31.89 -13.74 11.87
CA ARG A 106 32.17 -14.44 10.61
C ARG A 106 30.94 -15.14 10.05
N TYR A 107 30.14 -15.79 10.90
CA TYR A 107 28.91 -16.43 10.48
C TYR A 107 27.87 -15.47 9.88
N VAL A 108 27.94 -14.17 10.20
CA VAL A 108 27.02 -13.16 9.64
C VAL A 108 27.67 -12.25 8.58
N THR A 109 28.96 -12.41 8.27
CA THR A 109 29.68 -11.55 7.30
C THR A 109 30.45 -12.31 6.22
N GLN A 110 30.66 -13.62 6.36
CA GLN A 110 31.40 -14.42 5.39
C GLN A 110 30.50 -15.49 4.79
N GLU A 111 30.63 -15.68 3.47
CA GLU A 111 29.94 -16.76 2.78
C GLU A 111 30.50 -18.12 3.22
N PRO A 112 29.65 -19.07 3.63
CA PRO A 112 30.10 -20.43 3.93
C PRO A 112 30.61 -21.11 2.64
N PRO A 113 31.66 -21.94 2.71
CA PRO A 113 32.15 -22.69 1.55
C PRO A 113 31.02 -23.47 0.85
N ALA A 114 31.09 -23.60 -0.48
CA ALA A 114 30.05 -24.28 -1.26
C ALA A 114 29.87 -25.76 -0.87
N ASP A 115 30.88 -26.38 -0.29
CA ASP A 115 30.91 -27.75 0.21
C ASP A 115 30.64 -27.87 1.72
N ALA A 116 30.30 -26.76 2.40
CA ALA A 116 30.02 -26.75 3.82
C ALA A 116 28.70 -27.49 4.16
N PRO A 117 28.62 -28.17 5.32
CA PRO A 117 27.42 -28.85 5.77
C PRO A 117 26.25 -27.88 5.96
N GLU A 118 25.02 -28.40 5.89
CA GLU A 118 23.79 -27.59 5.99
C GLU A 118 23.71 -26.75 7.29
N ALA A 119 24.26 -27.28 8.39
CA ALA A 119 24.37 -26.56 9.66
C ALA A 119 25.18 -25.25 9.52
N ASP A 120 26.27 -25.27 8.74
CA ASP A 120 27.12 -24.10 8.46
C ASP A 120 26.48 -23.11 7.48
N ARG A 121 25.56 -23.60 6.64
CA ARG A 121 24.89 -22.77 5.62
C ARG A 121 23.66 -22.04 6.15
N CYS A 122 22.92 -22.65 7.08
CA CYS A 122 21.63 -22.14 7.53
C CYS A 122 21.54 -21.98 9.06
N ARG A 123 21.83 -23.04 9.83
CA ARG A 123 21.57 -23.06 11.28
C ARG A 123 22.47 -22.11 12.07
N ARG A 124 23.79 -22.22 11.88
CA ARG A 124 24.79 -21.44 12.64
C ARG A 124 24.75 -19.95 12.29
N PRO A 125 24.64 -19.52 11.00
CA PRO A 125 24.40 -18.12 10.65
C PRO A 125 23.15 -17.52 11.29
N TYR A 126 22.04 -18.28 11.29
CA TYR A 126 20.79 -17.86 11.93
C TYR A 126 20.96 -17.69 13.45
N ALA A 127 21.50 -18.69 14.14
CA ALA A 127 21.73 -18.63 15.58
C ALA A 127 22.69 -17.50 15.96
N ALA A 128 23.75 -17.29 15.17
CA ALA A 128 24.68 -16.18 15.38
C ALA A 128 24.01 -14.81 15.20
N SER A 129 23.19 -14.65 14.16
CA SER A 129 22.39 -13.44 13.94
C SER A 129 21.46 -13.14 15.12
N GLU A 130 20.74 -14.15 15.62
CA GLU A 130 19.81 -14.00 16.74
C GLU A 130 20.52 -13.63 18.06
N LEU A 131 21.72 -14.18 18.29
CA LEU A 131 22.55 -13.85 19.45
C LEU A 131 23.09 -12.42 19.37
N LEU A 132 23.62 -12.01 18.22
CA LEU A 132 24.12 -10.65 18.00
C LEU A 132 22.99 -9.62 18.04
N SER A 133 21.78 -10.01 17.62
CA SER A 133 20.58 -9.16 17.62
C SER A 133 19.81 -9.18 18.95
N SER A 134 20.28 -9.94 19.95
CA SER A 134 19.60 -10.11 21.24
C SER A 134 19.50 -8.83 22.08
N GLY A 135 20.36 -7.84 21.83
CA GLY A 135 20.45 -6.62 22.64
C GLY A 135 21.08 -6.82 24.03
N ALA A 136 21.73 -7.96 24.30
CA ALA A 136 22.37 -8.21 25.59
C ALA A 136 23.47 -7.18 25.88
N GLU A 137 23.42 -6.56 27.07
CA GLU A 137 24.31 -5.46 27.45
C GLU A 137 25.78 -5.88 27.46
N GLN A 138 26.11 -7.04 28.04
CA GLN A 138 27.50 -7.52 28.08
C GLN A 138 28.09 -7.76 26.67
N LEU A 139 27.27 -8.27 25.74
CA LEU A 139 27.66 -8.49 24.36
C LEU A 139 27.95 -7.15 23.67
N CYS A 140 27.06 -6.18 23.81
CA CYS A 140 27.22 -4.84 23.23
C CYS A 140 28.43 -4.08 23.84
N GLU A 141 28.69 -4.25 25.13
CA GLU A 141 29.87 -3.72 25.79
C GLU A 141 31.17 -4.33 25.23
N ALA A 142 31.18 -5.63 24.96
CA ALA A 142 32.35 -6.32 24.40
C ALA A 142 32.76 -5.75 23.03
N PHE A 143 31.79 -5.39 22.17
CA PHE A 143 32.07 -4.70 20.90
C PHE A 143 32.62 -3.28 21.08
N THR A 144 32.18 -2.55 22.12
CA THR A 144 32.51 -1.12 22.30
C THR A 144 33.74 -0.87 23.16
N LYS A 145 34.31 -1.89 23.80
CA LYS A 145 35.62 -1.84 24.48
C LYS A 145 36.76 -1.64 23.46
N PRO A 146 37.91 -1.08 23.88
CA PRO A 146 39.07 -0.89 22.97
C PRO A 146 39.53 -2.19 22.29
N GLU A 147 39.42 -3.32 22.99
CA GLU A 147 39.74 -4.66 22.49
C GLU A 147 38.76 -5.12 21.38
N GLY A 148 37.53 -4.62 21.40
CA GLY A 148 36.48 -4.91 20.42
C GLY A 148 36.57 -4.09 19.14
N GLU A 149 37.48 -3.11 19.05
CA GLU A 149 37.62 -2.28 17.84
C GLU A 149 37.98 -3.11 16.60
N GLY A 150 38.78 -4.16 16.76
CA GLY A 150 39.08 -5.11 15.68
C GLY A 150 37.88 -5.93 15.23
N LEU A 151 36.95 -6.25 16.15
CA LEU A 151 35.70 -6.94 15.81
C LEU A 151 34.75 -6.02 15.05
N LEU A 152 34.65 -4.75 15.47
CA LEU A 152 33.87 -3.74 14.75
C LEU A 152 34.43 -3.52 13.33
N ALA A 153 35.75 -3.47 13.16
CA ALA A 153 36.36 -3.36 11.84
C ALA A 153 36.08 -4.57 10.94
N GLU A 154 36.15 -5.79 11.47
CA GLU A 154 35.80 -7.01 10.72
C GLU A 154 34.32 -7.05 10.36
N PHE A 155 33.44 -6.69 11.31
CA PHE A 155 31.99 -6.67 11.11
C PHE A 155 31.57 -5.65 10.06
N TRP A 156 31.92 -4.37 10.24
CA TRP A 156 31.54 -3.30 9.31
C TRP A 156 32.27 -3.36 7.97
N GLY A 157 33.39 -4.09 7.88
CA GLY A 157 34.11 -4.37 6.64
C GLY A 157 33.26 -5.09 5.59
N PHE A 158 32.18 -5.77 6.00
CA PHE A 158 31.22 -6.42 5.12
C PHE A 158 30.63 -5.47 4.06
N LEU A 159 30.40 -4.20 4.40
CA LEU A 159 29.86 -3.20 3.46
C LEU A 159 30.81 -2.88 2.30
N HIS A 160 32.10 -3.16 2.45
CA HIS A 160 33.09 -2.98 1.37
C HIS A 160 33.19 -4.19 0.45
N ALA A 161 32.40 -5.25 0.68
CA ALA A 161 32.33 -6.45 -0.15
C ALA A 161 30.94 -6.61 -0.79
N PRO A 162 30.53 -5.70 -1.70
CA PRO A 162 29.16 -5.68 -2.21
C PRO A 162 28.80 -6.94 -3.01
N GLU A 163 29.77 -7.56 -3.67
CA GLU A 163 29.57 -8.81 -4.41
C GLU A 163 29.08 -9.94 -3.49
N VAL A 164 29.60 -10.02 -2.26
CA VAL A 164 29.21 -11.05 -1.28
C VAL A 164 27.82 -10.76 -0.73
N ALA A 165 27.55 -9.50 -0.38
CA ALA A 165 26.27 -9.09 0.18
C ALA A 165 25.11 -9.29 -0.81
N LEU A 166 25.34 -9.00 -2.09
CA LEU A 166 24.33 -9.19 -3.14
C LEU A 166 24.19 -10.65 -3.59
N ALA A 167 25.27 -11.44 -3.53
CA ALA A 167 25.21 -12.87 -3.88
C ALA A 167 24.40 -13.70 -2.87
N VAL A 168 24.43 -13.34 -1.58
CA VAL A 168 23.75 -14.08 -0.50
C VAL A 168 22.84 -13.16 0.31
N PRO A 169 21.58 -12.93 -0.12
CA PRO A 169 20.65 -12.01 0.55
C PRO A 169 20.37 -12.34 2.04
N ALA A 170 20.32 -13.63 2.40
CA ALA A 170 20.13 -14.04 3.80
C ALA A 170 21.28 -13.56 4.71
N LEU A 171 22.52 -13.62 4.22
CA LEU A 171 23.69 -13.13 4.94
C LEU A 171 23.63 -11.61 5.14
N ALA A 172 23.23 -10.87 4.09
CA ALA A 172 22.98 -9.43 4.21
C ALA A 172 21.89 -9.10 5.25
N GLY A 173 20.82 -9.90 5.30
CA GLY A 173 19.79 -9.80 6.33
C GLY A 173 20.33 -10.00 7.75
N TYR A 174 21.11 -11.07 7.98
CA TYR A 174 21.76 -11.35 9.27
C TYR A 174 22.69 -10.22 9.72
N PHE A 175 23.54 -9.74 8.81
CA PHE A 175 24.40 -8.59 9.07
C PHE A 175 23.58 -7.35 9.45
N CYS A 176 22.57 -6.98 8.66
CA CYS A 176 21.78 -5.78 8.90
C CYS A 176 21.03 -5.85 10.23
N SER A 177 20.46 -7.01 10.58
CA SER A 177 19.78 -7.22 11.86
C SER A 177 20.72 -6.98 13.05
N ALA A 178 21.90 -7.60 13.02
CA ALA A 178 22.93 -7.41 14.05
C ALA A 178 23.41 -5.96 14.12
N ALA A 179 23.59 -5.30 12.96
CA ALA A 179 24.02 -3.91 12.87
C ALA A 179 23.00 -2.96 13.49
N VAL A 180 21.71 -3.13 13.19
CA VAL A 180 20.61 -2.34 13.77
C VAL A 180 20.54 -2.54 15.28
N ALA A 181 20.67 -3.78 15.78
CA ALA A 181 20.67 -4.06 17.21
C ALA A 181 21.85 -3.39 17.95
N LEU A 182 23.07 -3.47 17.38
CA LEU A 182 24.25 -2.80 17.94
C LEU A 182 24.10 -1.27 17.94
N LEU A 183 23.55 -0.69 16.86
CA LEU A 183 23.26 0.74 16.76
C LEU A 183 22.24 1.18 17.81
N ALA A 184 21.17 0.40 18.01
CA ALA A 184 20.14 0.69 19.01
C ALA A 184 20.69 0.62 20.44
N ALA A 185 21.53 -0.38 20.74
CA ALA A 185 22.09 -0.57 22.08
C ALA A 185 23.19 0.46 22.42
N ARG A 186 24.05 0.84 21.45
CA ARG A 186 25.24 1.68 21.68
C ARG A 186 25.41 2.77 20.61
N PRO A 187 24.41 3.65 20.38
CA PRO A 187 24.42 4.58 19.25
C PRO A 187 25.62 5.52 19.24
N LEU A 188 26.02 6.06 20.40
CA LEU A 188 27.15 6.98 20.52
C LEU A 188 28.50 6.33 20.19
N ALA A 189 28.74 5.12 20.72
CA ALA A 189 30.00 4.42 20.55
C ALA A 189 30.17 3.95 19.10
N ILE A 190 29.11 3.38 18.51
CA ILE A 190 29.13 2.93 17.12
C ILE A 190 29.24 4.11 16.16
N SER A 191 28.50 5.21 16.37
CA SER A 191 28.59 6.42 15.53
C SER A 191 29.99 7.07 15.62
N ALA A 192 30.63 7.03 16.79
CA ALA A 192 32.00 7.51 16.95
C ALA A 192 33.00 6.63 16.19
N PHE A 193 32.83 5.30 16.22
CA PHE A 193 33.66 4.37 15.45
C PHE A 193 33.50 4.61 13.94
N LEU A 194 32.27 4.63 13.42
CA LEU A 194 31.99 4.77 11.98
C LEU A 194 32.55 6.07 11.40
N ARG A 195 32.49 7.18 12.15
CA ARG A 195 33.11 8.46 11.73
C ARG A 195 34.62 8.37 11.50
N ARG A 196 35.32 7.45 12.17
CA ARG A 196 36.77 7.24 11.99
C ARG A 196 37.09 6.39 10.76
N GLN A 197 36.11 5.67 10.21
CA GLN A 197 36.30 4.69 9.12
C GLN A 197 36.07 5.26 7.72
N GLY A 198 36.08 6.59 7.53
CA GLY A 198 35.86 7.20 6.22
C GLY A 198 34.36 7.30 5.85
N PRO A 199 33.60 8.25 6.44
CA PRO A 199 32.14 8.28 6.32
C PRO A 199 31.62 8.47 4.89
N VAL A 200 32.37 9.13 4.02
CA VAL A 200 31.97 9.36 2.61
C VAL A 200 31.98 8.04 1.83
N GLU A 201 33.08 7.30 1.91
CA GLU A 201 33.24 6.01 1.21
C GLU A 201 32.26 4.99 1.77
N PHE A 202 32.10 4.96 3.09
CA PHE A 202 31.12 4.13 3.76
C PHE A 202 29.69 4.41 3.29
N LEU A 203 29.30 5.70 3.18
CA LEU A 203 27.98 6.07 2.66
C LEU A 203 27.80 5.56 1.22
N GLN A 204 28.80 5.72 0.35
CA GLN A 204 28.70 5.22 -1.02
C GLN A 204 28.56 3.70 -1.09
N SER A 205 29.30 2.96 -0.26
CA SER A 205 29.16 1.50 -0.13
C SER A 205 27.74 1.11 0.31
N LEU A 206 27.22 1.75 1.36
CA LEU A 206 25.86 1.50 1.85
C LEU A 206 24.79 1.84 0.79
N LEU A 207 24.91 2.99 0.12
CA LEU A 207 23.99 3.41 -0.92
C LEU A 207 24.10 2.57 -2.21
N GLY A 208 25.21 1.88 -2.42
CA GLY A 208 25.40 0.91 -3.50
C GLY A 208 24.71 -0.43 -3.25
N LEU A 209 24.27 -0.69 -2.02
CA LEU A 209 23.62 -1.93 -1.59
C LEU A 209 22.10 -1.80 -1.47
N LEU A 210 21.52 -0.67 -1.92
CA LEU A 210 20.08 -0.40 -1.85
C LEU A 210 19.23 -1.29 -2.76
N GLU A 211 19.83 -2.19 -3.53
CA GLU A 211 19.08 -3.27 -4.21
C GLU A 211 18.36 -4.16 -3.19
N LEU A 212 18.92 -4.35 -1.99
CA LEU A 212 18.32 -5.16 -0.92
C LEU A 212 17.64 -4.27 0.13
N ARG A 213 16.41 -4.66 0.51
CA ARG A 213 15.57 -3.93 1.46
C ARG A 213 16.23 -3.75 2.84
N CYS A 214 16.94 -4.76 3.33
CA CYS A 214 17.59 -4.72 4.64
C CYS A 214 18.65 -3.60 4.75
N PHE A 215 19.36 -3.29 3.67
CA PHE A 215 20.31 -2.17 3.64
C PHE A 215 19.60 -0.81 3.58
N ALA A 216 18.43 -0.72 2.95
CA ALA A 216 17.60 0.48 3.01
C ALA A 216 17.12 0.76 4.44
N GLU A 217 16.76 -0.27 5.20
CA GLU A 217 16.37 -0.14 6.61
C GLU A 217 17.55 0.23 7.50
N LEU A 218 18.71 -0.42 7.30
CA LEU A 218 19.94 -0.03 7.98
C LEU A 218 20.33 1.41 7.68
N ALA A 219 20.23 1.83 6.41
CA ALA A 219 20.48 3.21 6.00
C ALA A 219 19.49 4.19 6.62
N ALA A 220 18.21 3.82 6.77
CA ALA A 220 17.21 4.65 7.45
C ALA A 220 17.64 4.94 8.90
N VAL A 221 18.07 3.92 9.65
CA VAL A 221 18.57 4.08 11.03
C VAL A 221 19.84 4.95 11.09
N LEU A 222 20.79 4.66 10.21
CA LEU A 222 22.09 5.32 10.15
C LEU A 222 22.04 6.80 9.71
N LEU A 223 21.10 7.13 8.83
CA LEU A 223 20.87 8.50 8.36
C LEU A 223 19.96 9.29 9.31
N ALA A 224 19.07 8.64 10.06
CA ALA A 224 18.10 9.28 10.97
C ALA A 224 18.71 9.75 12.32
N ALA A 225 19.79 10.52 12.28
CA ALA A 225 20.44 11.03 13.48
C ALA A 225 19.60 12.12 14.18
N GLU A 226 19.09 11.81 15.38
CA GLU A 226 18.34 12.77 16.22
C GLU A 226 19.24 13.81 16.90
N THR A 227 20.50 13.47 17.17
CA THR A 227 21.48 14.37 17.80
C THR A 227 22.75 14.48 16.96
N PRO A 228 23.47 15.61 17.02
CA PRO A 228 24.74 15.77 16.29
C PRO A 228 25.81 14.74 16.68
N ALA A 229 25.72 14.14 17.87
CA ALA A 229 26.65 13.10 18.30
C ALA A 229 26.43 11.75 17.59
N HIS A 230 25.21 11.52 17.09
CA HIS A 230 24.84 10.34 16.30
C HIS A 230 25.05 10.53 14.80
N LEU A 231 25.34 11.76 14.35
CA LEU A 231 25.55 12.03 12.93
C LEU A 231 26.87 11.43 12.45
N VAL A 232 26.80 10.44 11.55
CA VAL A 232 27.97 9.77 10.97
C VAL A 232 28.35 10.37 9.61
N PHE A 233 27.36 10.65 8.77
CA PHE A 233 27.54 10.95 7.35
C PHE A 233 27.47 12.45 7.04
N PRO A 234 28.12 12.90 5.95
CA PRO A 234 27.88 14.24 5.43
C PRO A 234 26.43 14.37 4.95
N THR A 235 25.79 15.48 5.31
CA THR A 235 24.38 15.76 5.02
C THR A 235 24.19 16.54 3.71
N GLY A 236 25.22 17.28 3.28
CA GLY A 236 25.21 18.08 2.06
C GLY A 236 25.00 17.23 0.81
N GLY A 237 23.94 17.52 0.06
CA GLY A 237 23.59 16.82 -1.18
C GLY A 237 23.11 15.39 -0.98
N LEU A 238 22.73 14.99 0.24
CA LEU A 238 22.18 13.66 0.52
C LEU A 238 20.89 13.40 -0.28
N ALA A 239 19.97 14.37 -0.30
CA ALA A 239 18.73 14.25 -1.06
C ALA A 239 19.02 14.04 -2.56
N ARG A 240 20.00 14.79 -3.10
CA ARG A 240 20.44 14.63 -4.49
C ARG A 240 20.98 13.23 -4.78
N GLN A 241 21.83 12.71 -3.92
CA GLN A 241 22.41 11.36 -4.08
C GLN A 241 21.35 10.25 -4.06
N LEU A 242 20.28 10.41 -3.25
CA LEU A 242 19.16 9.48 -3.22
C LEU A 242 18.25 9.66 -4.45
N VAL A 243 17.96 10.90 -4.87
CA VAL A 243 17.19 11.18 -6.09
C VAL A 243 17.88 10.64 -7.34
N ASP A 244 19.22 10.71 -7.40
CA ASP A 244 20.00 10.16 -8.52
C ASP A 244 19.78 8.64 -8.69
N ARG A 245 19.33 7.94 -7.64
CA ARG A 245 19.03 6.50 -7.61
C ARG A 245 17.57 6.14 -7.91
N LEU A 246 16.69 7.13 -8.08
CA LEU A 246 15.28 6.94 -8.50
C LEU A 246 15.20 6.67 -10.02
N GLY A 247 16.03 5.76 -10.55
CA GLY A 247 16.19 5.52 -11.98
C GLY A 247 14.90 5.10 -12.72
N ASP A 248 14.99 4.99 -14.04
CA ASP A 248 13.87 4.57 -14.90
C ASP A 248 13.38 3.16 -14.54
N ASP A 249 12.06 2.92 -14.60
CA ASP A 249 11.35 1.66 -14.29
C ASP A 249 11.66 0.52 -15.29
N SER A 250 12.93 0.28 -15.60
CA SER A 250 13.43 -0.99 -16.11
C SER A 250 13.32 -2.00 -14.99
N ARG A 251 12.67 -3.15 -15.24
CA ARG A 251 12.33 -4.20 -14.25
C ARG A 251 13.48 -4.71 -13.37
N ALA A 252 14.74 -4.38 -13.66
CA ALA A 252 15.90 -4.71 -12.83
C ALA A 252 16.40 -3.55 -11.94
N ALA A 253 15.99 -2.30 -12.20
CA ALA A 253 16.36 -1.09 -11.43
C ALA A 253 15.24 -0.62 -10.47
N GLY A 254 14.06 -1.24 -10.51
CA GLY A 254 12.89 -0.82 -9.73
C GLY A 254 13.09 -0.85 -8.21
N ALA A 255 13.72 -1.91 -7.67
CA ALA A 255 13.89 -2.07 -6.22
C ALA A 255 14.75 -0.95 -5.60
N THR A 256 15.86 -0.58 -6.24
CA THR A 256 16.73 0.51 -5.77
C THR A 256 16.01 1.85 -5.73
N GLY A 257 15.19 2.14 -6.76
CA GLY A 257 14.38 3.35 -6.81
C GLY A 257 13.33 3.39 -5.69
N GLU A 258 12.62 2.29 -5.46
CA GLU A 258 11.64 2.16 -4.37
C GLU A 258 12.29 2.32 -2.99
N HIS A 259 13.45 1.71 -2.77
CA HIS A 259 14.20 1.82 -1.52
C HIS A 259 14.77 3.22 -1.29
N ALA A 260 15.25 3.90 -2.34
CA ALA A 260 15.68 5.29 -2.26
C ALA A 260 14.50 6.24 -1.97
N ALA A 261 13.34 6.00 -2.57
CA ALA A 261 12.12 6.75 -2.27
C ALA A 261 11.67 6.54 -0.81
N PHE A 262 11.73 5.30 -0.31
CA PHE A 262 11.49 4.99 1.10
C PHE A 262 12.43 5.78 2.04
N LEU A 263 13.72 5.84 1.71
CA LEU A 263 14.69 6.62 2.50
C LEU A 263 14.37 8.11 2.49
N LEU A 264 14.08 8.68 1.31
CA LEU A 264 13.70 10.08 1.16
C LEU A 264 12.46 10.42 1.96
N ASP A 265 11.42 9.57 1.89
CA ASP A 265 10.18 9.73 2.66
C ASP A 265 10.44 9.63 4.17
N HIS A 266 11.16 8.60 4.62
CA HIS A 266 11.48 8.40 6.03
C HIS A 266 12.23 9.59 6.64
N LEU A 267 13.27 10.07 5.95
CA LEU A 267 14.06 11.21 6.40
C LEU A 267 13.26 12.51 6.36
N LEU A 268 12.42 12.69 5.34
CA LEU A 268 11.56 13.85 5.23
C LEU A 268 10.54 13.90 6.37
N VAL A 269 9.86 12.79 6.70
CA VAL A 269 8.91 12.71 7.81
C VAL A 269 9.60 13.10 9.13
N LYS A 270 10.77 12.52 9.42
CA LYS A 270 11.55 12.87 10.61
C LYS A 270 11.97 14.34 10.62
N ALA A 271 12.39 14.89 9.48
CA ALA A 271 12.74 16.31 9.37
C ALA A 271 11.53 17.23 9.66
N CYS A 272 10.34 16.88 9.21
CA CYS A 272 9.11 17.63 9.45
C CYS A 272 8.65 17.58 10.92
N VAL A 273 8.83 16.44 11.60
CA VAL A 273 8.49 16.27 13.03
C VAL A 273 9.55 16.89 13.96
N GLY A 274 10.78 17.07 13.47
CA GLY A 274 11.90 17.62 14.24
C GLY A 274 12.81 16.57 14.88
N ASP A 275 12.65 15.29 14.50
CA ASP A 275 13.44 14.15 14.99
C ASP A 275 14.70 13.91 14.14
N LEU A 276 15.21 14.96 13.48
CA LEU A 276 16.39 14.90 12.64
C LEU A 276 17.28 16.13 12.89
N CYS A 277 18.51 15.92 13.35
CA CYS A 277 19.40 17.01 13.75
C CYS A 277 19.81 17.94 12.60
N TYR A 278 19.73 17.45 11.36
CA TYR A 278 19.97 18.21 10.12
C TYR A 278 18.68 18.44 9.31
N GLY A 279 17.50 18.31 9.94
CA GLY A 279 16.20 18.44 9.27
C GLY A 279 16.04 19.74 8.50
N GLY A 280 16.49 20.88 9.04
CA GLY A 280 16.44 22.16 8.33
C GLY A 280 17.26 22.20 7.04
N GLU A 281 18.43 21.54 7.01
CA GLU A 281 19.25 21.41 5.80
C GLU A 281 18.58 20.49 4.78
N LEU A 282 18.02 19.36 5.22
CA LEU A 282 17.31 18.43 4.35
C LEU A 282 16.07 19.09 3.72
N LEU A 283 15.27 19.81 4.51
CA LEU A 283 14.12 20.57 4.03
C LEU A 283 14.52 21.63 3.00
N HIS A 284 15.68 22.27 3.17
CA HIS A 284 16.23 23.17 2.16
C HIS A 284 16.55 22.44 0.86
N GLN A 285 17.24 21.29 0.92
CA GLN A 285 17.55 20.48 -0.26
C GLN A 285 16.29 20.08 -1.04
N PHE A 286 15.21 19.66 -0.34
CA PHE A 286 13.92 19.34 -0.98
C PHE A 286 13.25 20.53 -1.67
N ALA A 287 13.59 21.76 -1.30
CA ALA A 287 13.09 22.98 -1.91
C ALA A 287 14.06 23.58 -2.95
N GLU A 288 15.19 22.93 -3.25
CA GLU A 288 16.15 23.42 -4.23
C GLU A 288 15.60 23.29 -5.67
N PRO A 289 15.66 24.36 -6.49
CA PRO A 289 15.12 24.35 -7.84
C PRO A 289 15.62 23.20 -8.72
N ALA A 290 16.93 22.90 -8.63
CA ALA A 290 17.54 21.83 -9.41
C ALA A 290 17.03 20.44 -9.02
N LEU A 291 16.78 20.19 -7.73
CA LEU A 291 16.29 18.91 -7.25
C LEU A 291 14.83 18.70 -7.66
N VAL A 292 13.99 19.73 -7.51
CA VAL A 292 12.57 19.66 -7.90
C VAL A 292 12.43 19.48 -9.42
N ALA A 293 13.22 20.20 -10.21
CA ALA A 293 13.22 20.04 -11.67
C ALA A 293 13.60 18.62 -12.09
N ASP A 294 14.63 18.02 -11.47
CA ASP A 294 15.06 16.65 -11.77
C ASP A 294 14.03 15.61 -11.34
N LEU A 295 13.38 15.80 -10.19
CA LEU A 295 12.26 14.96 -9.77
C LEU A 295 11.10 15.04 -10.77
N VAL A 296 10.74 16.23 -11.24
CA VAL A 296 9.72 16.41 -12.28
C VAL A 296 10.15 15.72 -13.58
N ASP A 297 11.41 15.86 -13.99
CA ASP A 297 11.93 15.20 -15.20
C ASP A 297 11.77 13.68 -15.11
N ARG A 298 12.07 13.09 -13.94
CA ARG A 298 11.88 11.65 -13.68
C ARG A 298 10.41 11.24 -13.67
N VAL A 299 9.52 12.05 -13.12
CA VAL A 299 8.06 11.81 -13.20
C VAL A 299 7.60 11.82 -14.66
N LEU A 300 8.08 12.76 -15.46
CA LEU A 300 7.78 12.84 -16.89
C LEU A 300 8.37 11.68 -17.69
N GLN A 301 9.43 11.05 -17.20
CA GLN A 301 10.02 9.82 -17.75
C GLN A 301 9.29 8.54 -17.28
N GLY A 302 8.35 8.65 -16.32
CA GLY A 302 7.52 7.54 -15.84
C GLY A 302 7.93 6.95 -14.51
N SER A 303 8.87 7.55 -13.77
CA SER A 303 9.29 7.06 -12.45
C SER A 303 8.19 7.27 -11.39
N GLY A 304 7.51 6.20 -11.00
CA GLY A 304 6.54 6.22 -9.90
C GLY A 304 7.18 6.58 -8.54
N ALA A 305 8.44 6.18 -8.33
CA ALA A 305 9.21 6.51 -7.14
C ALA A 305 9.50 8.02 -7.02
N ALA A 306 9.80 8.71 -8.13
CA ALA A 306 9.95 10.17 -8.11
C ALA A 306 8.61 10.88 -7.81
N ALA A 307 7.50 10.35 -8.34
CA ALA A 307 6.18 10.92 -8.11
C ALA A 307 5.74 10.76 -6.65
N SER A 308 6.02 9.62 -6.02
CA SER A 308 5.73 9.37 -4.60
C SER A 308 6.56 10.28 -3.69
N VAL A 309 7.84 10.50 -3.99
CA VAL A 309 8.71 11.44 -3.26
C VAL A 309 8.18 12.88 -3.35
N LEU A 310 7.81 13.35 -4.56
CA LEU A 310 7.23 14.68 -4.72
C LEU A 310 5.89 14.83 -3.99
N SER A 311 5.03 13.83 -4.08
CA SER A 311 3.73 13.81 -3.40
C SER A 311 3.89 13.81 -1.89
N SER A 312 4.83 13.03 -1.36
CA SER A 312 5.17 13.04 0.06
C SER A 312 5.74 14.40 0.49
N ALA A 313 6.69 14.98 -0.27
CA ALA A 313 7.22 16.32 -0.02
C ALA A 313 6.09 17.36 0.10
N VAL A 314 5.19 17.45 -0.88
CA VAL A 314 4.07 18.39 -0.81
C VAL A 314 3.20 18.12 0.41
N SER A 315 2.90 16.86 0.71
CA SER A 315 2.00 16.47 1.80
C SER A 315 2.59 16.75 3.18
N GLN A 316 3.82 16.31 3.44
CA GLN A 316 4.50 16.46 4.73
C GLN A 316 4.80 17.94 5.04
N LEU A 317 5.30 18.70 4.05
CA LEU A 317 5.62 20.13 4.27
C LEU A 317 4.38 21.01 4.48
N HIS A 318 3.18 20.52 4.13
CA HIS A 318 1.91 21.24 4.30
C HIS A 318 0.94 20.57 5.28
N LEU A 319 1.36 19.51 5.97
CA LEU A 319 0.54 18.76 6.92
C LEU A 319 -0.79 18.25 6.30
N LEU A 320 -0.73 17.81 5.05
CA LEU A 320 -1.87 17.24 4.31
C LEU A 320 -1.99 15.73 4.58
N PRO A 321 -3.20 15.15 4.47
CA PRO A 321 -3.36 13.69 4.57
C PRO A 321 -2.57 12.97 3.48
N SER A 322 -2.03 11.80 3.82
CA SER A 322 -1.04 11.07 3.01
C SER A 322 -1.56 10.59 1.65
N HIS A 323 -2.87 10.47 1.46
CA HIS A 323 -3.44 9.97 0.20
C HIS A 323 -3.95 11.12 -0.70
N PRO A 324 -3.42 11.28 -1.93
CA PRO A 324 -3.76 12.39 -2.81
C PRO A 324 -5.22 12.40 -3.23
N LEU A 325 -5.86 11.23 -3.33
CA LEU A 325 -7.28 11.11 -3.74
C LEU A 325 -8.29 11.24 -2.59
N LEU A 326 -7.86 11.28 -1.33
CA LEU A 326 -8.79 11.50 -0.22
C LEU A 326 -9.20 12.97 -0.19
N PRO A 327 -10.48 13.31 -0.35
CA PRO A 327 -10.87 14.71 -0.40
C PRO A 327 -10.72 15.35 0.97
N VAL A 328 -10.10 16.53 0.99
CA VAL A 328 -9.96 17.42 2.16
C VAL A 328 -11.09 18.45 2.15
N ARG A 329 -11.61 18.80 0.97
CA ARG A 329 -12.57 19.90 0.79
C ARG A 329 -13.87 19.47 0.10
N SER A 330 -14.35 18.24 0.34
CA SER A 330 -15.60 17.73 -0.25
C SER A 330 -16.79 18.67 -0.01
N PRO A 331 -17.62 18.97 -1.02
CA PRO A 331 -18.88 19.69 -0.85
C PRO A 331 -19.89 18.91 0.03
N GLU A 332 -19.81 17.58 0.08
CA GLU A 332 -20.66 16.73 0.91
C GLU A 332 -20.44 16.93 2.42
N LEU A 333 -19.27 17.44 2.85
CA LEU A 333 -19.00 17.81 4.23
C LEU A 333 -19.55 19.20 4.60
N ARG A 334 -20.10 19.94 3.63
CA ARG A 334 -20.81 21.23 3.83
C ARG A 334 -22.33 21.07 3.80
N MET A 335 -22.88 19.97 4.31
CA MET A 335 -24.24 20.05 4.83
C MET A 335 -24.22 20.99 6.04
N PRO A 336 -24.91 22.14 6.01
CA PRO A 336 -25.07 22.90 7.23
C PRO A 336 -25.85 22.01 8.19
N CYS A 337 -25.22 21.56 9.27
CA CYS A 337 -25.95 21.10 10.43
C CYS A 337 -26.98 22.20 10.70
N THR A 338 -28.26 21.86 10.56
CA THR A 338 -29.33 22.69 11.10
C THR A 338 -28.93 23.04 12.54
N PRO A 339 -29.13 24.28 13.00
CA PRO A 339 -28.80 24.63 14.37
C PRO A 339 -29.73 23.84 15.29
N SER A 340 -29.30 22.64 15.66
CA SER A 340 -29.84 21.90 16.78
C SER A 340 -29.56 22.79 17.99
N THR A 341 -30.63 23.35 18.54
CA THR A 341 -30.67 24.04 19.83
C THR A 341 -29.66 23.40 20.80
N PRO A 342 -28.75 24.19 21.40
CA PRO A 342 -27.76 23.63 22.31
C PRO A 342 -28.49 22.95 23.47
N PRO A 343 -28.07 21.73 23.89
CA PRO A 343 -28.64 21.12 25.07
C PRO A 343 -28.26 21.99 26.28
N GLU A 344 -29.26 22.32 27.10
CA GLU A 344 -29.08 23.08 28.33
C GLU A 344 -27.97 22.47 29.20
N PRO A 345 -27.12 23.30 29.83
CA PRO A 345 -26.08 22.81 30.72
C PRO A 345 -26.73 22.12 31.93
N ARG A 346 -26.45 20.82 32.09
CA ARG A 346 -26.80 20.06 33.29
C ARG A 346 -26.11 20.70 34.51
N VAL A 347 -26.92 21.34 35.35
CA VAL A 347 -26.53 21.91 36.64
C VAL A 347 -26.02 20.79 37.55
N ALA A 348 -24.74 20.86 37.95
CA ALA A 348 -24.19 20.05 39.02
C ALA A 348 -24.77 20.47 40.39
N PRO A 349 -25.01 19.53 41.32
CA PRO A 349 -25.61 19.84 42.62
C PRO A 349 -24.67 20.69 43.49
N PRO A 350 -25.22 21.58 44.35
CA PRO A 350 -24.44 22.58 45.07
C PRO A 350 -23.62 21.95 46.22
N GLN A 351 -22.33 22.27 46.24
CA GLN A 351 -21.46 22.03 47.41
C GLN A 351 -21.71 23.09 48.49
N ARG A 352 -21.70 22.64 49.75
CA ARG A 352 -21.94 23.46 50.96
C ARG A 352 -20.91 24.59 51.13
N PRO A 353 -21.31 25.74 51.70
CA PRO A 353 -20.40 26.86 51.96
C PRO A 353 -19.63 26.67 53.29
N PRO A 354 -18.38 27.16 53.40
CA PRO A 354 -17.78 27.48 54.68
C PRO A 354 -18.19 28.89 55.15
N ALA A 355 -18.31 29.03 56.48
CA ALA A 355 -18.78 30.20 57.22
C ALA A 355 -17.70 31.31 57.36
N PRO A 356 -18.08 32.54 57.80
CA PRO A 356 -17.44 33.79 57.41
C PRO A 356 -16.40 34.31 58.39
N LEU A 357 -15.50 35.17 57.91
CA LEU A 357 -14.71 36.09 58.73
C LEU A 357 -14.80 37.52 58.16
N GLY A 358 -15.71 38.28 58.76
CA GLY A 358 -15.45 39.59 59.38
C GLY A 358 -14.86 40.73 58.54
N ASP A 359 -15.78 41.62 58.16
CA ASP A 359 -15.70 43.09 58.25
C ASP A 359 -14.50 43.83 57.67
N ARG A 360 -14.77 44.61 56.61
CA ARG A 360 -14.18 45.93 56.43
C ARG A 360 -15.00 46.79 55.48
N ASP A 361 -15.41 47.94 56.01
CA ASP A 361 -15.63 49.22 55.32
C ASP A 361 -15.67 50.30 56.43
N PRO A 362 -15.45 51.60 56.16
CA PRO A 362 -14.73 52.23 55.05
C PRO A 362 -13.80 53.38 55.56
N ASP A 363 -13.29 54.18 54.63
CA ASP A 363 -12.82 55.58 54.75
C ASP A 363 -11.32 55.83 54.48
N GLY A 364 -11.09 56.67 53.46
CA GLY A 364 -10.22 57.83 53.61
C GLY A 364 -8.85 57.80 52.92
N ASP A 365 -8.79 58.52 51.80
CA ASP A 365 -7.71 59.43 51.39
C ASP A 365 -6.38 58.87 50.85
N ALA A 366 -6.11 59.23 49.59
CA ALA A 366 -4.78 59.38 49.00
C ALA A 366 -4.07 60.64 49.60
N PRO A 367 -2.72 60.78 49.57
CA PRO A 367 -2.01 61.05 48.30
C PRO A 367 -0.56 60.52 48.19
N ASP A 368 -0.08 60.51 46.93
CA ASP A 368 1.23 60.86 46.36
C ASP A 368 2.60 60.44 46.94
N GLU A 369 3.42 59.95 46.00
CA GLU A 369 4.85 60.21 45.74
C GLU A 369 6.02 59.36 46.33
N GLU A 370 6.92 59.04 45.38
CA GLU A 370 8.37 58.79 45.43
C GLU A 370 8.98 57.47 45.95
N GLY A 371 9.92 56.92 45.15
CA GLY A 371 11.01 56.08 45.68
C GLY A 371 11.60 54.99 44.77
N GLN A 372 12.31 55.37 43.71
CA GLN A 372 13.17 54.49 42.90
C GLN A 372 14.48 54.13 43.65
N LEU A 373 14.91 52.85 43.64
CA LEU A 373 16.26 52.37 44.04
C LEU A 373 16.58 51.03 43.31
N PRO A 374 17.86 50.62 43.17
CA PRO A 374 18.52 50.45 41.86
C PRO A 374 19.01 49.02 41.56
N ASP A 375 19.36 48.80 40.28
CA ASP A 375 19.91 47.55 39.72
C ASP A 375 21.35 47.21 40.18
N PRO A 376 21.73 45.91 40.20
CA PRO A 376 23.08 45.44 40.54
C PRO A 376 24.09 45.55 39.36
N PRO A 377 25.41 45.54 39.64
CA PRO A 377 26.45 45.93 38.68
C PRO A 377 26.84 44.81 37.69
N PRO A 378 27.46 45.17 36.54
CA PRO A 378 27.83 44.22 35.49
C PRO A 378 29.17 43.51 35.75
N PRO A 379 29.42 42.33 35.14
CA PRO A 379 30.71 41.66 35.17
C PRO A 379 31.73 42.33 34.20
N PRO A 380 33.04 42.13 34.40
CA PRO A 380 34.08 42.88 33.72
C PRO A 380 34.33 42.39 32.28
N ALA A 381 34.66 43.35 31.41
CA ALA A 381 35.13 43.13 30.05
C ALA A 381 36.64 42.86 30.03
N ASN A 382 37.07 41.97 29.13
CA ASN A 382 38.35 41.98 28.38
C ASN A 382 38.26 40.84 27.34
N SER A 383 38.04 41.17 26.07
CA SER A 383 39.05 41.53 25.05
C SER A 383 39.62 40.28 24.38
N ASP A 384 39.06 39.91 23.23
CA ASP A 384 39.82 39.56 22.03
C ASP A 384 38.88 39.63 20.81
N GLY A 385 39.44 40.16 19.73
CA GLY A 385 38.71 40.53 18.52
C GLY A 385 38.45 39.37 17.56
N GLU A 386 37.56 39.70 16.61
CA GLU A 386 37.32 39.07 15.32
C GLU A 386 36.50 37.76 15.30
N ALA A 387 35.54 37.76 14.35
CA ALA A 387 34.67 36.66 13.93
C ALA A 387 33.49 36.29 14.86
N ASN A 388 32.45 37.13 14.91
CA ASN A 388 31.09 36.59 15.05
C ASN A 388 30.02 37.53 14.48
N SER A 389 29.93 37.55 13.16
CA SER A 389 28.77 38.07 12.42
C SER A 389 28.20 36.95 11.57
N LEU A 390 27.69 35.87 12.17
CA LEU A 390 26.90 34.83 11.51
C LEU A 390 26.24 33.96 12.61
N ALA A 391 25.34 34.55 13.37
CA ALA A 391 24.36 33.82 14.16
C ALA A 391 23.03 34.55 14.04
N GLU A 392 22.50 34.59 12.80
CA GLU A 392 21.06 34.74 12.64
C GLU A 392 20.40 33.61 13.42
N SER A 393 19.53 33.98 14.36
CA SER A 393 18.70 33.05 15.11
C SER A 393 18.04 32.08 14.14
N ALA A 394 18.45 30.80 14.17
CA ALA A 394 17.86 29.75 13.35
C ALA A 394 16.33 29.81 13.53
N PRO A 395 15.54 29.92 12.44
CA PRO A 395 14.09 30.03 12.56
C PRO A 395 13.55 28.81 13.29
N SER A 396 12.53 29.01 14.14
CA SER A 396 11.84 27.92 14.83
C SER A 396 11.37 26.86 13.83
N GLY A 397 11.39 25.57 14.22
CA GLY A 397 10.96 24.44 13.39
C GLY A 397 9.73 24.69 12.49
N PRO A 398 8.61 25.26 13.00
CA PRO A 398 7.43 25.54 12.16
C PRO A 398 7.65 26.62 11.08
N ALA A 399 8.51 27.62 11.34
CA ALA A 399 8.81 28.66 10.36
C ALA A 399 9.71 28.13 9.23
N GLN A 400 10.61 27.20 9.53
CA GLN A 400 11.44 26.51 8.54
C GLN A 400 10.58 25.63 7.62
N LEU A 401 9.70 24.82 8.21
CA LEU A 401 8.77 23.96 7.47
C LEU A 401 7.90 24.77 6.50
N SER A 402 7.27 25.85 6.98
CA SER A 402 6.43 26.72 6.16
C SER A 402 7.20 27.36 4.99
N ARG A 403 8.45 27.78 5.23
CA ARG A 403 9.32 28.38 4.22
C ARG A 403 9.76 27.37 3.16
N ALA A 404 10.20 26.18 3.57
CA ALA A 404 10.55 25.10 2.67
C ALA A 404 9.34 24.67 1.82
N GLY A 405 8.16 24.54 2.45
CA GLY A 405 6.92 24.22 1.74
C GLY A 405 6.54 25.30 0.73
N ALA A 406 6.78 26.57 1.06
CA ALA A 406 6.54 27.68 0.14
C ALA A 406 7.46 27.67 -1.07
N ALA A 407 8.74 27.42 -0.85
CA ALA A 407 9.74 27.32 -1.90
C ALA A 407 9.47 26.10 -2.82
N LEU A 408 9.16 24.93 -2.25
CA LEU A 408 8.78 23.75 -3.01
C LEU A 408 7.56 24.01 -3.92
N VAL A 409 6.49 24.59 -3.37
CA VAL A 409 5.29 24.91 -4.17
C VAL A 409 5.58 25.94 -5.24
N ALA A 410 6.43 26.94 -4.95
CA ALA A 410 6.82 27.93 -5.93
C ALA A 410 7.51 27.31 -7.14
N GLU A 411 8.44 26.38 -6.90
CA GLU A 411 9.14 25.67 -7.96
C GLU A 411 8.20 24.73 -8.73
N LEU A 412 7.33 23.98 -8.05
CA LEU A 412 6.34 23.13 -8.71
C LEU A 412 5.36 23.94 -9.57
N CYS A 413 4.97 25.15 -9.14
CA CYS A 413 4.17 26.07 -9.95
C CYS A 413 4.92 26.51 -11.22
N ALA A 414 6.24 26.71 -11.15
CA ALA A 414 7.06 27.03 -12.32
C ALA A 414 7.15 25.86 -13.31
N GLN A 415 7.09 24.61 -12.83
CA GLN A 415 7.09 23.40 -13.67
C GLN A 415 5.70 23.03 -14.22
N LEU A 416 4.62 23.67 -13.72
CA LEU A 416 3.23 23.35 -14.07
C LEU A 416 2.92 23.37 -15.58
N PRO A 417 3.45 24.31 -16.39
CA PRO A 417 3.28 24.26 -17.85
C PRO A 417 3.81 22.98 -18.50
N ARG A 418 4.94 22.43 -18.01
CA ARG A 418 5.52 21.18 -18.53
C ARG A 418 4.67 19.98 -18.16
N LEU A 419 4.15 19.94 -16.93
CA LEU A 419 3.21 18.91 -16.46
C LEU A 419 1.92 18.93 -17.29
N CYS A 420 1.39 20.12 -17.58
CA CYS A 420 0.22 20.27 -18.45
C CYS A 420 0.48 19.80 -19.89
N GLN A 421 1.65 20.10 -20.47
CA GLN A 421 2.03 19.61 -21.80
C GLN A 421 2.14 18.08 -21.85
N ALA A 422 2.68 17.46 -20.80
CA ALA A 422 2.75 16.01 -20.69
C ALA A 422 1.35 15.38 -20.57
N LEU A 423 0.44 16.02 -19.82
CA LEU A 423 -0.96 15.60 -19.74
C LEU A 423 -1.63 15.69 -21.11
N GLU A 424 -1.44 16.78 -21.85
CA GLU A 424 -1.97 16.92 -23.23
C GLU A 424 -1.41 15.87 -24.18
N ALA A 425 -0.11 15.60 -24.13
CA ALA A 425 0.52 14.57 -24.95
C ALA A 425 -0.06 13.18 -24.65
N ALA A 426 -0.24 12.85 -23.36
CA ALA A 426 -0.88 11.61 -22.93
C ALA A 426 -2.35 11.52 -23.37
N THR A 427 -3.08 12.64 -23.41
CA THR A 427 -4.45 12.69 -23.95
C THR A 427 -4.45 12.38 -25.44
N GLY A 428 -3.55 13.01 -26.21
CA GLY A 428 -3.43 12.81 -27.65
C GLY A 428 -3.10 11.36 -28.03
N GLU A 429 -2.10 10.77 -27.37
CA GLU A 429 -1.71 9.36 -27.57
C GLU A 429 -2.89 8.43 -27.29
N ARG A 430 -3.66 8.68 -26.22
CA ARG A 430 -4.85 7.87 -25.89
C ARG A 430 -5.95 7.97 -26.93
N VAL A 431 -6.19 9.15 -27.51
CA VAL A 431 -7.17 9.31 -28.59
C VAL A 431 -6.75 8.52 -29.83
N GLU A 432 -5.47 8.60 -30.22
CA GLU A 432 -4.93 7.84 -31.35
C GLU A 432 -4.98 6.32 -31.11
N VAL A 433 -4.62 5.86 -29.91
CA VAL A 433 -4.72 4.45 -29.53
C VAL A 433 -6.18 4.00 -29.50
N ALA A 434 -7.11 4.81 -28.98
CA ALA A 434 -8.53 4.46 -28.96
C ALA A 434 -9.11 4.31 -30.37
N ILE A 435 -8.71 5.18 -31.31
CA ILE A 435 -9.09 5.07 -32.73
C ILE A 435 -8.55 3.76 -33.31
N THR A 436 -7.26 3.47 -33.06
CA THR A 436 -6.60 2.24 -33.54
C THR A 436 -7.25 1.00 -32.95
N ALA A 437 -7.51 0.98 -31.64
CA ALA A 437 -8.15 -0.13 -30.93
C ALA A 437 -9.58 -0.38 -31.42
N ARG A 438 -10.35 0.66 -31.76
CA ARG A 438 -11.69 0.51 -32.36
C ARG A 438 -11.63 -0.16 -33.73
N VAL A 439 -10.63 0.19 -34.55
CA VAL A 439 -10.41 -0.46 -35.85
C VAL A 439 -10.02 -1.93 -35.67
N GLU A 440 -9.11 -2.22 -34.74
CA GLU A 440 -8.69 -3.61 -34.44
C GLU A 440 -9.81 -4.46 -33.80
N LEU A 441 -10.67 -3.85 -32.97
CA LEU A 441 -11.84 -4.51 -32.40
C LEU A 441 -12.86 -4.88 -33.48
N ALA A 442 -13.16 -3.96 -34.39
CA ALA A 442 -14.08 -4.23 -35.50
C ALA A 442 -13.55 -5.32 -36.46
N ARG A 443 -12.21 -5.38 -36.65
CA ARG A 443 -11.54 -6.49 -37.36
C ARG A 443 -11.71 -7.82 -36.61
N ALA A 444 -11.52 -7.82 -35.29
CA ALA A 444 -11.67 -8.99 -34.45
C ALA A 444 -13.12 -9.51 -34.44
N GLU A 445 -14.12 -8.62 -34.39
CA GLU A 445 -15.55 -8.96 -34.49
C GLU A 445 -15.88 -9.63 -35.83
N ALA A 446 -15.38 -9.07 -36.94
CA ALA A 446 -15.57 -9.66 -38.27
C ALA A 446 -14.94 -11.07 -38.38
N LEU A 447 -13.74 -11.26 -37.81
CA LEU A 447 -13.09 -12.59 -37.75
C LEU A 447 -13.90 -13.57 -36.90
N HIS A 448 -14.44 -13.13 -35.77
CA HIS A 448 -15.22 -13.97 -34.88
C HIS A 448 -16.57 -14.36 -35.49
N GLU A 449 -17.24 -13.43 -36.15
CA GLU A 449 -18.48 -13.67 -36.90
C GLU A 449 -18.23 -14.67 -38.04
N ALA A 450 -17.11 -14.56 -38.77
CA ALA A 450 -16.71 -15.54 -39.79
C ALA A 450 -16.45 -16.94 -39.19
N ILE A 451 -15.74 -17.02 -38.07
CA ILE A 451 -15.47 -18.28 -37.35
C ILE A 451 -16.79 -18.91 -36.88
N ALA A 452 -17.72 -18.13 -36.33
CA ALA A 452 -19.00 -18.60 -35.84
C ALA A 452 -19.92 -19.10 -36.96
N LEU A 453 -19.89 -18.46 -38.14
CA LEU A 453 -20.61 -18.92 -39.33
C LEU A 453 -20.07 -20.28 -39.80
N LEU A 454 -18.75 -20.44 -39.86
CA LEU A 454 -18.10 -21.70 -40.26
C LEU A 454 -18.37 -22.84 -39.28
N LEU A 455 -18.37 -22.57 -37.97
CA LEU A 455 -18.70 -23.57 -36.95
C LEU A 455 -20.17 -24.00 -37.01
N ARG A 456 -21.11 -23.06 -37.24
CA ARG A 456 -22.54 -23.37 -37.41
C ARG A 456 -22.85 -24.14 -38.70
N GLY A 457 -22.07 -23.90 -39.76
CA GLY A 457 -22.19 -24.62 -41.03
C GLY A 457 -21.65 -26.05 -41.00
N GLY A 458 -20.89 -26.44 -39.97
CA GLY A 458 -20.25 -27.75 -39.84
C GLY A 458 -21.11 -28.85 -39.22
N ASP A 459 -22.21 -28.52 -38.54
CA ASP A 459 -23.12 -29.46 -37.85
C ASP A 459 -24.26 -30.00 -38.75
N GLY A 460 -24.31 -29.59 -40.02
CA GLY A 460 -25.35 -29.96 -40.98
C GLY A 460 -24.94 -31.12 -41.91
N ASP A 461 -25.89 -32.01 -42.18
CA ASP A 461 -25.88 -33.14 -43.12
C ASP A 461 -24.96 -32.90 -44.35
N PRO A 462 -24.00 -33.81 -44.70
CA PRO A 462 -23.02 -33.63 -45.80
C PRO A 462 -23.62 -33.51 -47.22
N ALA A 463 -24.95 -33.47 -47.33
CA ALA A 463 -25.70 -33.21 -48.56
C ALA A 463 -26.40 -31.83 -48.58
N GLY A 464 -26.19 -30.99 -47.56
CA GLY A 464 -26.76 -29.65 -47.45
C GLY A 464 -26.12 -28.63 -48.40
N ASP A 465 -26.97 -27.87 -49.08
CA ASP A 465 -26.57 -26.79 -49.99
C ASP A 465 -25.68 -25.78 -49.25
N ALA A 466 -24.40 -25.68 -49.61
CA ALA A 466 -23.44 -24.74 -49.01
C ALA A 466 -23.70 -23.27 -49.42
N GLY A 467 -24.66 -23.04 -50.35
CA GLY A 467 -25.05 -21.73 -50.87
C GLY A 467 -25.30 -20.63 -49.81
N PRO A 468 -26.13 -20.84 -48.76
CA PRO A 468 -26.39 -19.83 -47.74
C PRO A 468 -25.17 -19.45 -46.89
N LEU A 469 -24.30 -20.41 -46.54
CA LEU A 469 -23.07 -20.14 -45.79
C LEU A 469 -22.09 -19.31 -46.62
N VAL A 470 -21.93 -19.66 -47.89
CA VAL A 470 -21.08 -18.93 -48.85
C VAL A 470 -21.61 -17.52 -49.11
N ALA A 471 -22.94 -17.36 -49.19
CA ALA A 471 -23.57 -16.04 -49.32
C ALA A 471 -23.32 -15.16 -48.08
N GLN A 472 -23.50 -15.71 -46.87
CA GLN A 472 -23.28 -14.98 -45.61
C GLN A 472 -21.80 -14.60 -45.41
N LEU A 473 -20.87 -15.50 -45.70
CA LEU A 473 -19.43 -15.19 -45.67
C LEU A 473 -19.03 -14.20 -46.77
N GLY A 474 -19.66 -14.27 -47.95
CA GLY A 474 -19.50 -13.29 -49.02
C GLY A 474 -19.95 -11.90 -48.60
N GLU A 475 -21.13 -11.77 -48.01
CA GLU A 475 -21.65 -10.51 -47.47
C GLU A 475 -20.76 -9.95 -46.35
N LEU A 476 -20.31 -10.79 -45.42
CA LEU A 476 -19.40 -10.39 -44.35
C LEU A 476 -18.05 -9.92 -44.90
N SER A 477 -17.47 -10.65 -45.85
CA SER A 477 -16.18 -10.30 -46.46
C SER A 477 -16.19 -8.99 -47.22
N ASN A 478 -17.37 -8.48 -47.63
CA ASN A 478 -17.53 -7.19 -48.30
C ASN A 478 -17.43 -5.99 -47.35
N ARG A 479 -17.57 -6.21 -46.03
CA ARG A 479 -17.39 -5.15 -45.02
C ARG A 479 -15.92 -4.64 -45.03
N PRO A 480 -15.68 -3.34 -44.85
CA PRO A 480 -14.32 -2.77 -44.89
C PRO A 480 -13.42 -3.30 -43.77
N GLU A 481 -14.00 -3.70 -42.64
CA GLU A 481 -13.28 -4.25 -41.48
C GLU A 481 -12.93 -5.74 -41.65
N ALA A 482 -13.58 -6.45 -42.59
CA ALA A 482 -13.43 -7.88 -42.83
C ALA A 482 -12.31 -8.22 -43.84
N GLN A 483 -11.30 -7.35 -43.99
CA GLN A 483 -10.21 -7.52 -44.96
C GLN A 483 -9.43 -8.83 -44.74
N GLU A 484 -9.16 -9.20 -43.48
CA GLU A 484 -8.46 -10.46 -43.16
C GLU A 484 -9.30 -11.70 -43.46
N VAL A 485 -10.62 -11.62 -43.24
CA VAL A 485 -11.57 -12.67 -43.64
C VAL A 485 -11.53 -12.85 -45.15
N ARG A 486 -11.61 -11.75 -45.91
CA ARG A 486 -11.55 -11.79 -47.38
C ARG A 486 -10.24 -12.40 -47.89
N GLN A 487 -9.10 -11.99 -47.33
CA GLN A 487 -7.80 -12.55 -47.70
C GLN A 487 -7.65 -14.03 -47.35
N SER A 488 -8.20 -14.47 -46.21
CA SER A 488 -8.16 -15.89 -45.82
C SER A 488 -9.04 -16.73 -46.75
N LEU A 489 -10.23 -16.24 -47.11
CA LEU A 489 -11.11 -16.88 -48.10
C LEU A 489 -10.44 -16.96 -49.48
N GLU A 490 -9.84 -15.87 -49.97
CA GLU A 490 -9.12 -15.84 -51.26
C GLU A 490 -7.93 -16.82 -51.30
N ARG A 491 -7.15 -16.90 -50.21
CA ARG A 491 -6.01 -17.83 -50.06
C ARG A 491 -6.42 -19.28 -50.21
N HIS A 492 -7.61 -19.63 -49.71
CA HIS A 492 -8.18 -20.97 -49.79
C HIS A 492 -9.07 -21.18 -51.03
N GLY A 493 -9.00 -20.29 -52.02
CA GLY A 493 -9.69 -20.46 -53.30
C GLY A 493 -11.21 -20.23 -53.25
N TRP A 494 -11.73 -19.61 -52.19
CA TRP A 494 -13.13 -19.20 -52.10
C TRP A 494 -13.33 -17.95 -52.96
N SER A 495 -13.66 -18.14 -54.24
CA SER A 495 -14.00 -17.05 -55.13
C SER A 495 -15.45 -16.60 -54.88
N ILE A 496 -15.65 -15.36 -54.43
CA ILE A 496 -16.95 -14.69 -54.25
C ILE A 496 -17.53 -14.29 -55.64
N CYS A 497 -17.45 -15.18 -56.63
CA CYS A 497 -17.83 -14.91 -58.01
C CYS A 497 -19.04 -15.76 -58.41
N GLY A 498 -20.22 -15.29 -58.01
CA GLY A 498 -21.52 -15.68 -58.56
C GLY A 498 -21.98 -17.13 -58.30
N PRO A 499 -23.30 -17.38 -58.35
CA PRO A 499 -23.87 -18.71 -58.11
C PRO A 499 -23.51 -19.62 -59.29
N GLY A 500 -22.54 -20.52 -59.11
CA GLY A 500 -22.22 -21.54 -60.11
C GLY A 500 -20.80 -22.13 -60.15
N CYS A 501 -19.90 -21.78 -59.23
CA CYS A 501 -18.59 -22.45 -59.18
C CYS A 501 -18.66 -23.76 -58.36
N PRO A 502 -18.19 -24.91 -58.88
CA PRO A 502 -18.08 -26.14 -58.11
C PRO A 502 -16.87 -26.01 -57.18
N GLN A 503 -17.08 -25.48 -55.98
CA GLN A 503 -16.04 -25.36 -54.98
C GLN A 503 -15.98 -26.66 -54.18
N SER A 504 -14.93 -27.45 -54.42
CA SER A 504 -14.49 -28.47 -53.49
C SER A 504 -14.20 -27.77 -52.17
N ILE A 505 -14.91 -28.15 -51.11
CA ILE A 505 -14.60 -27.74 -49.74
C ILE A 505 -13.22 -28.34 -49.42
N SER A 506 -12.14 -27.67 -49.83
CA SER A 506 -10.84 -27.85 -49.21
C SER A 506 -11.05 -27.58 -47.72
N ASP A 507 -10.55 -28.49 -46.88
CA ASP A 507 -10.99 -28.73 -45.53
C ASP A 507 -11.41 -27.43 -44.82
N LEU A 508 -12.70 -27.32 -44.49
CA LEU A 508 -13.28 -26.20 -43.74
C LEU A 508 -12.48 -25.90 -42.45
N GLN A 509 -11.77 -26.93 -41.96
CA GLN A 509 -10.78 -26.90 -40.89
C GLN A 509 -9.55 -26.01 -41.18
N ASP A 510 -9.04 -25.96 -42.42
CA ASP A 510 -7.89 -25.14 -42.82
C ASP A 510 -8.25 -23.65 -42.87
N VAL A 511 -9.44 -23.33 -43.40
CA VAL A 511 -9.99 -21.96 -43.38
C VAL A 511 -10.24 -21.52 -41.93
N LEU A 512 -10.85 -22.38 -41.12
CA LEU A 512 -11.09 -22.12 -39.71
C LEU A 512 -9.79 -21.93 -38.92
N ALA A 513 -8.75 -22.72 -39.20
CA ALA A 513 -7.44 -22.61 -38.55
C ALA A 513 -6.69 -21.32 -38.96
N ASP A 514 -6.85 -20.87 -40.20
CA ASP A 514 -6.28 -19.60 -40.68
C ASP A 514 -6.99 -18.38 -40.07
N LEU A 515 -8.33 -18.39 -40.03
CA LEU A 515 -9.12 -17.35 -39.35
C LEU A 515 -8.86 -17.29 -37.84
N ARG A 516 -8.70 -18.44 -37.17
CA ARG A 516 -8.34 -18.49 -35.74
C ARG A 516 -6.96 -17.89 -35.48
N ARG A 517 -5.98 -18.15 -36.36
CA ARG A 517 -4.64 -17.55 -36.26
C ARG A 517 -4.68 -16.04 -36.49
N ALA A 518 -5.43 -15.58 -37.49
CA ALA A 518 -5.67 -14.16 -37.71
C ALA A 518 -6.31 -13.51 -36.47
N ALA A 519 -7.37 -14.10 -35.91
CA ALA A 519 -8.02 -13.60 -34.69
C ALA A 519 -7.07 -13.53 -33.48
N GLN A 520 -6.19 -14.51 -33.30
CA GLN A 520 -5.17 -14.49 -32.24
C GLN A 520 -4.12 -13.39 -32.45
N PHE A 521 -3.70 -13.16 -33.70
CA PHE A 521 -2.74 -12.13 -34.05
C PHE A 521 -3.31 -10.72 -33.85
N THR A 522 -4.54 -10.48 -34.32
CA THR A 522 -5.27 -9.22 -34.13
C THR A 522 -5.50 -8.93 -32.66
N ARG A 523 -5.79 -9.96 -31.86
CA ARG A 523 -5.88 -9.84 -30.38
C ARG A 523 -4.55 -9.46 -29.75
N ALA A 524 -3.45 -10.09 -30.16
CA ALA A 524 -2.12 -9.77 -29.64
C ALA A 524 -1.72 -8.31 -29.95
N ASN A 525 -2.01 -7.82 -31.17
CA ASN A 525 -1.76 -6.45 -31.58
C ASN A 525 -2.62 -5.43 -30.82
N ALA A 526 -3.91 -5.73 -30.59
CA ALA A 526 -4.79 -4.88 -29.78
C ALA A 526 -4.31 -4.75 -28.33
N THR A 527 -3.76 -5.81 -27.73
CA THR A 527 -3.19 -5.77 -26.37
C THR A 527 -1.82 -5.11 -26.30
N ALA A 528 -1.01 -5.18 -27.36
CA ALA A 528 0.30 -4.53 -27.43
C ALA A 528 0.21 -3.00 -27.62
N ALA A 529 -0.95 -2.50 -28.05
CA ALA A 529 -1.20 -1.08 -28.28
C ALA A 529 -1.64 -0.28 -27.02
N LEU A 530 -1.78 -0.92 -25.85
CA LEU A 530 -2.18 -0.23 -24.62
C LEU A 530 -1.10 0.79 -24.19
N PRO A 531 -1.47 2.07 -23.96
CA PRO A 531 -0.48 3.13 -23.81
C PRO A 531 0.20 3.09 -22.44
N ARG A 532 1.52 3.31 -22.44
CA ARG A 532 2.35 3.43 -21.22
C ARG A 532 2.12 4.77 -20.49
N SER A 533 1.56 5.77 -21.17
CA SER A 533 1.33 7.13 -20.64
C SER A 533 0.24 7.25 -19.57
N GLY A 534 -0.48 6.15 -19.28
CA GLY A 534 -1.51 6.16 -18.25
C GLY A 534 -1.00 6.37 -16.83
N GLY A 535 0.17 5.83 -16.49
CA GLY A 535 0.78 6.02 -15.17
C GLY A 535 1.17 7.48 -14.93
N ILE A 536 1.89 8.08 -15.88
CA ILE A 536 2.35 9.47 -15.82
C ILE A 536 1.16 10.43 -15.62
N ALA A 537 0.07 10.25 -16.37
CA ALA A 537 -1.11 11.10 -16.24
C ALA A 537 -1.73 11.04 -14.83
N ILE A 538 -1.80 9.85 -14.22
CA ILE A 538 -2.34 9.68 -12.87
C ILE A 538 -1.44 10.40 -11.85
N GLU A 539 -0.12 10.24 -11.96
CA GLU A 539 0.82 10.90 -11.05
C GLU A 539 0.73 12.43 -11.13
N ILE A 540 0.62 12.99 -12.35
CA ILE A 540 0.43 14.43 -12.56
C ILE A 540 -0.89 14.91 -11.94
N LEU A 541 -1.98 14.16 -12.13
CA LEU A 541 -3.30 14.51 -11.58
C LEU A 541 -3.30 14.44 -10.04
N CYS A 542 -2.66 13.42 -9.45
CA CYS A 542 -2.47 13.31 -8.00
C CYS A 542 -1.67 14.50 -7.45
N LEU A 543 -0.59 14.89 -8.13
CA LEU A 543 0.20 16.06 -7.77
C LEU A 543 -0.62 17.36 -7.86
N PHE A 544 -1.45 17.53 -8.90
CA PHE A 544 -2.35 18.68 -9.00
C PHE A 544 -3.33 18.75 -7.83
N ALA A 545 -3.95 17.62 -7.46
CA ALA A 545 -4.85 17.57 -6.32
C ALA A 545 -4.13 17.97 -5.01
N LEU A 546 -2.91 17.49 -4.78
CA LEU A 546 -2.09 17.86 -3.63
C LEU A 546 -1.71 19.35 -3.64
N LEU A 547 -1.32 19.91 -4.78
CA LEU A 547 -0.99 21.32 -4.91
C LEU A 547 -2.20 22.20 -4.58
N VAL A 548 -3.39 21.88 -5.08
CA VAL A 548 -4.63 22.62 -4.77
C VAL A 548 -4.95 22.56 -3.28
N LYS A 549 -4.78 21.40 -2.64
CA LYS A 549 -4.99 21.21 -1.19
C LYS A 549 -4.13 22.13 -0.33
N THR A 550 -2.97 22.58 -0.81
CA THR A 550 -2.14 23.58 -0.10
C THR A 550 -2.86 24.91 0.11
N GLY A 551 -3.89 25.24 -0.68
CA GLY A 551 -4.66 26.49 -0.57
C GLY A 551 -3.90 27.76 -0.93
N ARG A 552 -2.70 27.66 -1.50
CA ARG A 552 -1.85 28.81 -1.83
C ARG A 552 -2.30 29.48 -3.13
N ALA A 553 -2.53 30.79 -3.10
CA ALA A 553 -2.99 31.56 -4.26
C ALA A 553 -2.18 31.31 -5.54
N MET A 554 -0.84 31.23 -5.43
CA MET A 554 0.06 31.01 -6.55
C MET A 554 -0.19 29.70 -7.32
N VAL A 555 -0.69 28.66 -6.65
CA VAL A 555 -1.05 27.39 -7.30
C VAL A 555 -2.23 27.62 -8.24
N PHE A 556 -3.28 28.28 -7.75
CA PHE A 556 -4.47 28.57 -8.54
C PHE A 556 -4.15 29.50 -9.70
N GLU A 557 -3.27 30.48 -9.50
CA GLU A 557 -2.79 31.38 -10.57
C GLU A 557 -1.99 30.63 -11.63
N ALA A 558 -1.08 29.74 -11.22
CA ALA A 558 -0.30 28.91 -12.15
C ALA A 558 -1.19 27.94 -12.93
N MET A 559 -2.13 27.26 -12.26
CA MET A 559 -3.12 26.39 -12.91
C MET A 559 -4.01 27.15 -13.89
N LEU A 560 -4.37 28.40 -13.60
CA LEU A 560 -5.16 29.25 -14.48
C LEU A 560 -4.34 29.62 -15.72
N ALA A 561 -3.10 30.07 -15.53
CA ALA A 561 -2.19 30.44 -16.62
C ALA A 561 -1.89 29.27 -17.56
N ALA A 562 -1.78 28.06 -17.01
CA ALA A 562 -1.55 26.83 -17.77
C ALA A 562 -2.84 26.13 -18.22
N ALA A 563 -4.03 26.72 -18.00
CA ALA A 563 -5.34 26.13 -18.29
C ALA A 563 -5.42 24.64 -17.90
N ALA A 564 -5.10 24.35 -16.64
CA ALA A 564 -5.00 22.98 -16.12
C ALA A 564 -6.36 22.26 -16.06
N LEU A 565 -7.42 22.93 -15.58
CA LEU A 565 -8.76 22.31 -15.47
C LEU A 565 -9.32 21.84 -16.82
N PRO A 566 -9.28 22.64 -17.91
CA PRO A 566 -9.67 22.16 -19.23
C PRO A 566 -8.94 20.88 -19.66
N ARG A 567 -7.60 20.83 -19.47
CA ARG A 567 -6.78 19.66 -19.82
C ARG A 567 -7.13 18.43 -18.98
N CYS A 568 -7.42 18.60 -17.69
CA CYS A 568 -7.89 17.50 -16.83
C CYS A 568 -9.24 16.94 -17.31
N LEU A 569 -10.17 17.81 -17.72
CA LEU A 569 -11.47 17.41 -18.23
C LEU A 569 -11.37 16.74 -19.61
N ASP A 570 -10.51 17.25 -20.49
CA ASP A 570 -10.23 16.59 -21.78
C ASP A 570 -9.65 15.18 -21.59
N MET A 571 -8.75 15.00 -20.61
CA MET A 571 -8.21 13.68 -20.27
C MET A 571 -9.30 12.73 -19.74
N LEU A 572 -10.23 13.22 -18.91
CA LEU A 572 -11.38 12.44 -18.45
C LEU A 572 -12.21 11.94 -19.64
N LEU A 573 -12.58 12.85 -20.55
CA LEU A 573 -13.39 12.52 -21.73
C LEU A 573 -12.65 11.69 -22.79
N ALA A 574 -11.32 11.69 -22.79
CA ALA A 574 -10.51 10.87 -23.69
C ALA A 574 -10.30 9.42 -23.20
N SER A 575 -10.61 9.13 -21.93
CA SER A 575 -10.29 7.84 -21.31
C SER A 575 -11.54 7.01 -21.02
N ALA A 576 -11.79 5.96 -21.81
CA ALA A 576 -13.01 5.17 -21.68
C ALA A 576 -13.09 4.27 -20.42
N SER A 577 -11.96 3.80 -19.88
CA SER A 577 -11.94 2.66 -18.93
C SER A 577 -11.01 2.78 -17.70
N SER A 578 -10.41 3.95 -17.44
CA SER A 578 -9.48 4.10 -16.30
C SER A 578 -10.13 4.73 -15.07
N SER A 579 -10.69 3.89 -14.20
CA SER A 579 -11.32 4.33 -12.94
C SER A 579 -10.36 5.14 -12.04
N MET A 580 -9.08 4.77 -11.99
CA MET A 580 -8.06 5.50 -11.21
C MET A 580 -7.82 6.90 -11.77
N LEU A 581 -7.69 7.04 -13.09
CA LEU A 581 -7.54 8.34 -13.74
C LEU A 581 -8.77 9.21 -13.50
N HIS A 582 -9.98 8.64 -13.66
CA HIS A 582 -11.21 9.38 -13.46
C HIS A 582 -11.37 9.88 -12.02
N ASN A 583 -11.00 9.04 -11.04
CA ASN A 583 -10.95 9.44 -9.64
C ASN A 583 -9.89 10.52 -9.36
N ALA A 584 -8.74 10.47 -10.03
CA ALA A 584 -7.72 11.52 -9.92
C ALA A 584 -8.21 12.86 -10.49
N VAL A 585 -8.86 12.87 -11.66
CA VAL A 585 -9.50 14.07 -12.20
C VAL A 585 -10.57 14.60 -11.24
N ARG A 586 -11.45 13.73 -10.75
CA ARG A 586 -12.50 14.11 -9.79
C ARG A 586 -11.92 14.72 -8.52
N ALA A 587 -10.80 14.19 -8.01
CA ALA A 587 -10.12 14.74 -6.85
C ALA A 587 -9.62 16.18 -7.10
N VAL A 588 -9.00 16.45 -8.26
CA VAL A 588 -8.59 17.81 -8.64
C VAL A 588 -9.80 18.75 -8.65
N PHE A 589 -10.90 18.36 -9.30
CA PHE A 589 -12.11 19.16 -9.39
C PHE A 589 -12.76 19.42 -8.03
N ALA A 590 -12.89 18.39 -7.19
CA ALA A 590 -13.47 18.52 -5.86
C ALA A 590 -12.68 19.50 -4.98
N GLU A 591 -11.35 19.46 -5.03
CA GLU A 591 -10.50 20.37 -4.26
C GLU A 591 -10.57 21.82 -4.78
N VAL A 592 -10.65 22.01 -6.10
CA VAL A 592 -10.79 23.36 -6.69
C VAL A 592 -12.16 23.95 -6.41
N ILE A 593 -13.25 23.19 -6.60
CA ILE A 593 -14.63 23.63 -6.33
C ILE A 593 -14.82 23.89 -4.83
N GLY A 594 -14.19 23.09 -3.96
CA GLY A 594 -14.25 23.26 -2.50
C GLY A 594 -13.55 24.52 -1.99
N ASP A 595 -12.60 25.09 -2.73
CA ASP A 595 -11.87 26.30 -2.36
C ASP A 595 -12.68 27.59 -2.66
N SER A 596 -13.21 28.20 -1.59
CA SER A 596 -14.03 29.41 -1.69
C SER A 596 -13.24 30.69 -1.94
N THR A 597 -11.90 30.64 -1.96
CA THR A 597 -11.06 31.85 -1.96
C THR A 597 -10.48 32.13 -3.34
N HIS A 598 -9.91 31.11 -3.98
CA HIS A 598 -9.17 31.18 -5.24
C HIS A 598 -9.78 30.27 -6.31
N GLY A 599 -10.46 29.18 -5.91
CA GLY A 599 -11.02 28.17 -6.81
C GLY A 599 -12.04 28.72 -7.81
N LEU A 600 -12.84 29.71 -7.40
CA LEU A 600 -13.88 30.32 -8.22
C LEU A 600 -13.36 30.84 -9.58
N ARG A 601 -12.17 31.44 -9.61
CA ARG A 601 -11.58 31.98 -10.86
C ARG A 601 -11.24 30.88 -11.87
N LEU A 602 -10.76 29.73 -11.40
CA LEU A 602 -10.49 28.56 -12.24
C LEU A 602 -11.78 27.99 -12.82
N VAL A 603 -12.82 27.88 -11.98
CA VAL A 603 -14.13 27.37 -12.40
C VAL A 603 -14.74 28.27 -13.47
N LEU A 604 -14.77 29.58 -13.26
CA LEU A 604 -15.32 30.52 -14.26
C LEU A 604 -14.54 30.47 -15.59
N ALA A 605 -13.22 30.33 -15.55
CA ALA A 605 -12.42 30.17 -16.75
C ALA A 605 -12.71 28.86 -17.50
N LEU A 606 -12.98 27.76 -16.77
CA LEU A 606 -13.42 26.51 -17.36
C LEU A 606 -14.80 26.65 -18.02
N LEU A 607 -15.76 27.28 -17.35
CA LEU A 607 -17.11 27.45 -17.89
C LEU A 607 -17.14 28.35 -19.13
N GLN A 608 -16.19 29.27 -19.27
CA GLN A 608 -16.00 30.09 -20.46
C GLN A 608 -15.33 29.34 -21.63
N ALA A 609 -14.83 28.12 -21.42
CA ALA A 609 -14.25 27.28 -22.47
C ALA A 609 -15.37 26.60 -23.30
N ASP A 610 -16.08 27.40 -24.09
CA ASP A 610 -17.25 27.01 -24.88
C ASP A 610 -17.14 25.65 -25.60
N PRO A 611 -16.10 25.35 -26.43
CA PRO A 611 -16.04 24.07 -27.14
C PRO A 611 -15.93 22.84 -26.23
N LEU A 612 -15.30 22.98 -25.06
CA LEU A 612 -15.14 21.88 -24.10
C LEU A 612 -16.45 21.63 -23.34
N MET A 613 -17.12 22.69 -22.91
CA MET A 613 -18.41 22.57 -22.22
C MET A 613 -19.51 22.06 -23.15
N GLN A 614 -19.50 22.45 -24.43
CA GLN A 614 -20.38 21.85 -25.44
C GLN A 614 -20.14 20.36 -25.64
N ARG A 615 -18.87 19.90 -25.54
CA ARG A 615 -18.56 18.47 -25.56
C ARG A 615 -19.12 17.75 -24.34
N VAL A 616 -19.07 18.35 -23.14
CA VAL A 616 -19.71 17.79 -21.93
C VAL A 616 -21.22 17.61 -22.13
N VAL A 617 -21.89 18.62 -22.67
CA VAL A 617 -23.34 18.56 -22.97
C VAL A 617 -23.63 17.45 -23.98
N ALA A 618 -22.82 17.33 -25.04
CA ALA A 618 -23.00 16.29 -26.06
C ALA A 618 -22.88 14.87 -25.48
N GLU A 619 -21.91 14.64 -24.58
CA GLU A 619 -21.73 13.36 -23.88
C GLU A 619 -22.93 13.02 -22.97
N GLN A 620 -23.48 14.01 -22.25
CA GLN A 620 -24.67 13.83 -21.41
C GLN A 620 -25.93 13.55 -22.25
N ARG A 621 -26.08 14.19 -23.42
CA ARG A 621 -27.17 13.89 -24.36
C ARG A 621 -27.07 12.48 -24.93
N ALA A 622 -25.87 12.07 -25.34
CA ALA A 622 -25.63 10.73 -25.87
C ALA A 622 -25.97 9.64 -24.84
N GLU A 623 -25.69 9.89 -23.55
CA GLU A 623 -26.11 8.99 -22.48
C GLU A 623 -27.64 8.92 -22.33
N ALA A 624 -28.33 10.07 -22.35
CA ALA A 624 -29.78 10.12 -22.19
C ALA A 624 -30.55 9.49 -23.38
N GLU A 625 -30.01 9.58 -24.60
CA GLU A 625 -30.60 9.03 -25.82
C GLU A 625 -30.37 7.50 -25.97
N GLY A 626 -29.38 6.94 -25.26
CA GLY A 626 -29.07 5.51 -25.25
C GLY A 626 -30.09 4.66 -24.48
N ALA A 627 -31.26 4.39 -25.07
CA ALA A 627 -32.27 3.50 -24.48
C ALA A 627 -31.71 2.07 -24.23
N PRO A 628 -32.14 1.36 -23.16
CA PRO A 628 -31.59 0.05 -22.81
C PRO A 628 -32.16 -1.04 -23.71
N THR A 629 -31.52 -1.28 -24.85
CA THR A 629 -31.60 -2.58 -25.55
C THR A 629 -30.53 -3.51 -24.98
N LEU A 630 -30.74 -4.83 -25.06
CA LEU A 630 -29.78 -5.82 -24.51
C LEU A 630 -28.34 -5.66 -25.08
N ASP A 631 -28.20 -5.10 -26.29
CA ASP A 631 -26.91 -4.77 -26.91
C ASP A 631 -26.27 -3.49 -26.36
N ASN A 632 -27.04 -2.59 -25.71
CA ASN A 632 -26.58 -1.32 -25.16
C ASN A 632 -25.95 -1.40 -23.77
N ARG A 633 -25.96 -2.56 -23.11
CA ARG A 633 -25.15 -2.76 -21.88
C ARG A 633 -23.66 -2.51 -22.10
N ARG A 634 -23.19 -2.57 -23.35
CA ARG A 634 -21.80 -2.27 -23.74
C ARG A 634 -21.50 -0.77 -23.89
N GLN A 635 -22.51 0.07 -24.14
CA GLN A 635 -22.35 1.53 -24.19
C GLN A 635 -22.52 2.19 -22.81
N SER A 636 -23.25 1.54 -21.90
CA SER A 636 -23.35 1.91 -20.47
C SER A 636 -22.06 1.62 -19.65
N GLN A 637 -20.95 1.24 -20.29
CA GLN A 637 -19.69 0.80 -19.66
C GLN A 637 -18.55 1.84 -19.74
N LEU A 638 -18.86 3.09 -20.08
CA LEU A 638 -17.85 4.16 -20.09
C LEU A 638 -17.59 4.63 -18.65
N GLY A 639 -16.43 4.27 -18.10
CA GLY A 639 -16.10 4.50 -16.69
C GLY A 639 -16.08 5.98 -16.28
N TYR A 640 -15.92 6.91 -17.23
CA TYR A 640 -15.83 8.35 -16.95
C TYR A 640 -17.17 9.01 -16.70
N VAL A 641 -18.29 8.37 -17.06
CA VAL A 641 -19.63 8.98 -17.03
C VAL A 641 -20.06 9.33 -15.60
N GLY A 642 -19.87 8.42 -14.65
CA GLY A 642 -20.16 8.68 -13.24
C GLY A 642 -19.34 9.86 -12.68
N PRO A 643 -18.00 9.82 -12.79
CA PRO A 643 -17.13 10.94 -12.41
C PRO A 643 -17.48 12.28 -13.08
N LEU A 644 -17.82 12.27 -14.37
CA LEU A 644 -18.27 13.46 -15.10
C LEU A 644 -19.55 14.02 -14.48
N ARG A 645 -20.53 13.17 -14.18
CA ARG A 645 -21.78 13.57 -13.55
C ARG A 645 -21.55 14.14 -12.15
N CYS A 646 -20.66 13.55 -11.35
CA CYS A 646 -20.26 14.10 -10.06
C CYS A 646 -19.69 15.52 -10.20
N ILE A 647 -18.82 15.74 -11.19
CA ILE A 647 -18.26 17.08 -11.45
C ILE A 647 -19.37 18.07 -11.83
N CYS A 648 -20.29 17.69 -12.71
CA CYS A 648 -21.42 18.56 -13.10
C CYS A 648 -22.37 18.84 -11.92
N ALA A 649 -22.60 17.86 -11.04
CA ALA A 649 -23.38 18.03 -9.83
C ALA A 649 -22.70 19.01 -8.86
N ASP A 650 -21.38 18.89 -8.66
CA ASP A 650 -20.61 19.79 -7.79
C ASP A 650 -20.60 21.23 -8.34
N LEU A 651 -20.51 21.42 -9.65
CA LEU A 651 -20.65 22.73 -10.30
C LEU A 651 -22.06 23.33 -10.07
N SER A 652 -23.10 22.50 -10.15
CA SER A 652 -24.50 22.93 -9.90
C SER A 652 -24.74 23.26 -8.42
N LYS A 653 -24.11 22.53 -7.49
CA LYS A 653 -24.12 22.88 -6.06
C LYS A 653 -23.40 24.19 -5.78
N LEU A 654 -22.30 24.47 -6.50
CA LEU A 654 -21.57 25.73 -6.40
C LEU A 654 -22.40 26.91 -6.93
N SER A 655 -23.15 26.74 -8.03
CA SER A 655 -23.98 27.80 -8.60
C SER A 655 -25.11 28.25 -7.67
N ALA A 656 -25.62 27.37 -6.80
CA ALA A 656 -26.59 27.75 -5.77
C ALA A 656 -26.06 28.81 -4.79
N HIS A 657 -24.73 28.91 -4.65
CA HIS A 657 -24.06 29.82 -3.71
C HIS A 657 -23.23 30.90 -4.41
N SER A 658 -23.12 30.87 -5.74
CA SER A 658 -22.35 31.82 -6.54
C SER A 658 -23.13 32.27 -7.79
N PRO A 659 -23.60 33.54 -7.83
CA PRO A 659 -24.38 34.04 -8.97
C PRO A 659 -23.55 34.12 -10.26
N GLU A 660 -22.23 34.31 -10.14
CA GLU A 660 -21.31 34.34 -11.29
C GLU A 660 -21.27 32.97 -11.98
N VAL A 661 -21.22 31.89 -11.20
CA VAL A 661 -21.25 30.52 -11.71
C VAL A 661 -22.63 30.19 -12.27
N ALA A 662 -23.71 30.60 -11.61
CA ALA A 662 -25.08 30.42 -12.10
C ALA A 662 -25.28 31.05 -13.49
N ASN A 663 -24.87 32.30 -13.66
CA ASN A 663 -24.95 33.00 -14.95
C ASN A 663 -24.09 32.33 -16.03
N ALA A 664 -22.90 31.84 -15.66
CA ALA A 664 -22.02 31.15 -16.59
C ALA A 664 -22.61 29.80 -17.05
N LEU A 665 -23.22 29.04 -16.15
CA LEU A 665 -23.90 27.78 -16.47
C LEU A 665 -25.16 28.00 -17.32
N GLU A 666 -25.95 29.03 -17.02
CA GLU A 666 -27.14 29.40 -17.82
C GLU A 666 -26.76 29.81 -19.25
N GLY A 667 -25.56 30.37 -19.43
CA GLY A 667 -25.02 30.71 -20.75
C GLY A 667 -24.55 29.52 -21.60
N ILE A 668 -24.50 28.30 -21.05
CA ILE A 668 -24.08 27.09 -21.79
C ILE A 668 -25.32 26.46 -22.44
N ASP A 669 -25.38 26.52 -23.77
CA ASP A 669 -26.44 25.86 -24.55
C ASP A 669 -26.50 24.36 -24.23
N GLY A 670 -27.65 23.88 -23.77
CA GLY A 670 -27.84 22.47 -23.43
C GLY A 670 -27.64 22.10 -21.96
N TRP A 671 -27.22 23.03 -21.10
CA TRP A 671 -27.00 22.74 -19.68
C TRP A 671 -28.30 22.39 -18.94
N ALA A 672 -29.33 23.22 -19.09
CA ALA A 672 -30.61 23.04 -18.40
C ALA A 672 -31.43 21.86 -18.93
N ASP A 673 -31.30 21.57 -20.23
CA ASP A 673 -32.09 20.60 -20.96
C ASP A 673 -31.45 19.21 -21.07
N ALA A 674 -30.13 19.09 -20.93
CA ALA A 674 -29.44 17.79 -20.97
C ALA A 674 -28.66 17.44 -19.69
N VAL A 675 -27.93 18.40 -19.10
CA VAL A 675 -27.04 18.11 -17.97
C VAL A 675 -27.81 18.03 -16.65
N LEU A 676 -28.67 19.01 -16.35
CA LEU A 676 -29.46 19.01 -15.10
C LEU A 676 -30.35 17.76 -14.95
N PRO A 677 -31.14 17.34 -15.96
CA PRO A 677 -31.96 16.14 -15.83
C PRO A 677 -31.13 14.86 -15.60
N GLY A 678 -29.93 14.79 -16.19
CA GLY A 678 -29.00 13.66 -15.98
C GLY A 678 -28.46 13.60 -14.55
N ILE A 679 -28.15 14.75 -13.95
CA ILE A 679 -27.75 14.85 -12.53
C ILE A 679 -28.90 14.41 -11.62
N GLU A 680 -30.09 14.98 -11.82
CA GLU A 680 -31.28 14.69 -11.01
C GLU A 680 -31.68 13.20 -11.08
N SER A 681 -31.65 12.61 -12.27
CA SER A 681 -31.95 11.18 -12.47
C SER A 681 -30.97 10.28 -11.70
N ALA A 682 -29.69 10.65 -11.66
CA ALA A 682 -28.70 9.88 -10.91
C ALA A 682 -28.82 10.07 -9.40
N GLU A 683 -29.09 11.30 -8.92
CA GLU A 683 -29.34 11.54 -7.50
C GLU A 683 -30.57 10.77 -7.01
N GLN A 684 -31.62 10.66 -7.84
CA GLN A 684 -32.78 9.81 -7.57
C GLN A 684 -32.36 8.34 -7.45
N LEU A 685 -31.62 7.80 -8.43
CA LEU A 685 -31.09 6.44 -8.39
C LEU A 685 -30.22 6.16 -7.15
N TYR A 686 -29.35 7.10 -6.76
CA TYR A 686 -28.51 6.94 -5.55
C TYR A 686 -29.30 7.09 -4.24
N SER A 687 -30.44 7.77 -4.27
CA SER A 687 -31.34 7.90 -3.12
C SER A 687 -32.26 6.69 -2.92
N GLU A 688 -32.35 5.81 -3.92
CA GLU A 688 -33.13 4.57 -3.80
C GLU A 688 -32.46 3.61 -2.80
N PRO A 689 -33.21 3.05 -1.84
CA PRO A 689 -32.67 2.07 -0.92
C PRO A 689 -32.21 0.83 -1.69
N LEU A 690 -30.93 0.48 -1.54
CA LEU A 690 -30.36 -0.75 -2.12
C LEU A 690 -31.02 -1.97 -1.47
N GLY A 691 -32.10 -2.46 -2.08
CA GLY A 691 -32.82 -3.65 -1.63
C GLY A 691 -34.04 -3.94 -2.51
N GLY A 692 -34.00 -5.04 -3.26
CA GLY A 692 -35.21 -5.60 -3.86
C GLY A 692 -36.24 -5.96 -2.78
N GLN A 693 -37.51 -6.12 -3.18
CA GLN A 693 -38.57 -6.54 -2.27
C GLN A 693 -38.13 -7.76 -1.46
N HIS A 694 -38.05 -7.61 -0.15
CA HIS A 694 -37.88 -8.73 0.76
C HIS A 694 -39.03 -9.71 0.49
N PRO A 695 -38.79 -11.01 0.23
CA PRO A 695 -39.88 -11.95 0.03
C PRO A 695 -40.81 -11.85 1.24
N GLN A 696 -42.10 -11.64 0.97
CA GLN A 696 -43.13 -11.51 1.99
C GLN A 696 -43.19 -12.83 2.76
N VAL A 697 -42.52 -12.87 3.92
CA VAL A 697 -42.68 -13.97 4.86
C VAL A 697 -43.95 -13.66 5.66
N GLU A 698 -45.00 -14.42 5.40
CA GLU A 698 -46.19 -14.46 6.25
C GLU A 698 -45.77 -14.67 7.70
N SER A 699 -46.37 -13.86 8.57
CA SER A 699 -46.10 -13.79 9.99
C SER A 699 -46.20 -15.14 10.68
N THR A 700 -45.05 -15.78 10.89
CA THR A 700 -44.86 -16.69 12.02
C THR A 700 -43.63 -16.23 12.78
N THR A 701 -43.85 -15.92 14.06
CA THR A 701 -42.87 -15.46 15.04
C THR A 701 -41.60 -16.33 15.02
N MET A 702 -40.52 -15.81 14.46
CA MET A 702 -39.17 -16.37 14.62
C MET A 702 -38.45 -15.60 15.73
N PRO A 703 -37.67 -16.27 16.60
CA PRO A 703 -36.98 -15.61 17.70
C PRO A 703 -35.85 -14.73 17.15
N SER A 704 -35.57 -13.62 17.83
CA SER A 704 -34.49 -12.66 17.53
C SER A 704 -33.19 -13.39 17.19
N PHE A 705 -32.72 -13.24 15.95
CA PHE A 705 -31.45 -13.81 15.50
C PHE A 705 -30.32 -12.86 15.92
N ASP A 706 -29.60 -13.20 17.00
CA ASP A 706 -28.42 -12.46 17.45
C ASP A 706 -27.19 -12.87 16.61
N CYS A 707 -26.82 -12.02 15.65
CA CYS A 707 -25.62 -12.19 14.81
C CYS A 707 -24.34 -12.45 15.62
N LEU A 708 -24.24 -11.93 16.84
CA LEU A 708 -23.07 -12.11 17.70
C LEU A 708 -22.91 -13.55 18.20
N MET A 709 -24.00 -14.27 18.47
CA MET A 709 -23.93 -15.67 18.88
C MET A 709 -23.65 -16.61 17.71
N ALA A 710 -24.15 -16.27 16.51
CA ALA A 710 -23.81 -17.00 15.28
C ALA A 710 -22.34 -16.83 14.90
N MET A 711 -21.76 -15.64 15.09
CA MET A 711 -20.33 -15.40 14.90
C MET A 711 -19.48 -16.13 15.94
N HIS A 712 -19.88 -16.13 17.23
CA HIS A 712 -19.16 -16.87 18.27
C HIS A 712 -19.22 -18.39 18.06
N GLY A 713 -20.34 -18.93 17.56
CA GLY A 713 -20.47 -20.34 17.20
C GLY A 713 -19.61 -20.73 16.00
N ALA A 714 -19.60 -19.90 14.95
CA ALA A 714 -18.79 -20.13 13.76
C ALA A 714 -17.27 -20.03 14.02
N MET A 715 -16.86 -19.20 14.99
CA MET A 715 -15.45 -19.11 15.42
C MET A 715 -15.04 -20.22 16.39
N ALA A 716 -15.98 -20.80 17.15
CA ALA A 716 -15.70 -21.95 18.03
C ALA A 716 -15.56 -23.26 17.24
N GLU A 717 -16.26 -23.43 16.11
CA GLU A 717 -16.12 -24.60 15.22
C GLU A 717 -14.88 -24.53 14.30
N GLN A 718 -14.15 -23.40 14.27
CA GLN A 718 -12.89 -23.24 13.52
C GLN A 718 -11.63 -23.35 14.40
N SER A 719 -11.76 -23.72 15.67
CA SER A 719 -10.65 -23.74 16.64
C SER A 719 -9.98 -25.11 16.82
N GLU A 720 -10.37 -26.17 16.11
CA GLU A 720 -9.79 -27.53 16.31
C GLU A 720 -9.08 -28.14 15.09
N GLU A 721 -8.81 -27.38 14.03
CA GLU A 721 -7.98 -27.89 12.94
C GLU A 721 -7.18 -26.73 12.35
N ILE A 722 -5.94 -26.56 12.82
CA ILE A 722 -4.75 -25.97 12.16
C ILE A 722 -3.65 -25.99 13.26
N ASP A 723 -3.02 -27.16 13.46
CA ASP A 723 -1.69 -27.24 14.08
C ASP A 723 -0.68 -27.03 12.94
N LEU A 724 -0.34 -25.78 12.65
CA LEU A 724 0.80 -25.46 11.78
C LEU A 724 2.05 -25.49 12.64
N THR A 725 2.97 -26.40 12.33
CA THR A 725 4.29 -26.40 12.95
C THR A 725 5.10 -25.23 12.40
N LEU A 726 6.10 -24.78 13.17
CA LEU A 726 7.00 -23.67 12.83
C LEU A 726 7.80 -23.87 11.52
N GLU A 727 7.76 -25.06 10.91
CA GLU A 727 8.32 -25.35 9.58
C GLU A 727 7.42 -24.88 8.43
N ASP A 728 6.08 -24.90 8.59
CA ASP A 728 5.15 -24.47 7.53
C ASP A 728 5.09 -22.94 7.36
N LEU A 729 5.52 -22.18 8.37
CA LEU A 729 5.59 -20.71 8.33
C LEU A 729 6.86 -20.19 7.64
N ARG A 730 7.86 -21.04 7.37
CA ARG A 730 9.05 -20.66 6.60
C ARG A 730 8.79 -20.59 5.10
N ASP A 731 7.92 -21.43 4.57
CA ASP A 731 7.62 -21.49 3.12
C ASP A 731 6.77 -20.32 2.60
N ILE A 732 6.21 -19.49 3.48
CA ILE A 732 5.37 -18.35 3.07
C ILE A 732 6.20 -17.11 2.74
N ASN A 733 7.46 -17.02 3.20
CA ASN A 733 8.27 -15.81 3.05
C ASN A 733 9.40 -15.91 2.02
N GLU A 734 9.58 -17.04 1.32
CA GLU A 734 10.74 -17.22 0.43
C GLU A 734 10.47 -17.46 -1.07
N ASP A 735 9.26 -17.72 -1.56
CA ASP A 735 9.04 -17.82 -3.01
C ASP A 735 7.61 -17.44 -3.43
N LEU A 736 7.38 -16.16 -3.70
CA LEU A 736 6.13 -15.69 -4.31
C LEU A 736 6.32 -15.48 -5.82
N ASP A 737 6.51 -16.57 -6.56
CA ASP A 737 6.38 -16.54 -8.02
C ASP A 737 4.89 -16.45 -8.40
N VAL A 738 4.51 -15.35 -9.06
CA VAL A 738 3.13 -15.03 -9.49
C VAL A 738 2.53 -16.16 -10.34
N GLN A 739 3.37 -16.93 -11.05
CA GLN A 739 2.96 -18.13 -11.79
C GLN A 739 2.49 -19.27 -10.89
N GLN A 740 3.12 -19.47 -9.73
CA GLN A 740 2.71 -20.52 -8.79
C GLN A 740 1.43 -20.15 -8.04
N MET A 741 1.19 -18.86 -7.74
CA MET A 741 -0.10 -18.41 -7.21
C MET A 741 -1.23 -18.60 -8.22
N LEU A 742 -1.01 -18.29 -9.50
CA LEU A 742 -2.00 -18.53 -10.55
C LEU A 742 -2.31 -20.02 -10.70
N ASN A 743 -1.28 -20.88 -10.67
CA ASN A 743 -1.45 -22.33 -10.73
C ASN A 743 -2.13 -22.93 -9.48
N ARG A 744 -1.87 -22.37 -8.27
CA ARG A 744 -2.55 -22.76 -7.03
C ARG A 744 -4.00 -22.27 -7.00
N ALA A 745 -4.27 -21.06 -7.48
CA ALA A 745 -5.61 -20.52 -7.64
C ALA A 745 -6.41 -21.30 -8.70
N GLU A 746 -5.80 -21.69 -9.82
CA GLU A 746 -6.40 -22.57 -10.82
C GLU A 746 -6.75 -23.94 -10.24
N ARG A 747 -5.83 -24.55 -9.46
CA ARG A 747 -6.12 -25.82 -8.76
C ARG A 747 -7.23 -25.69 -7.73
N GLN A 748 -7.24 -24.60 -6.94
CA GLN A 748 -8.33 -24.34 -5.99
C GLN A 748 -9.67 -24.09 -6.68
N MET A 749 -9.69 -23.45 -7.86
CA MET A 749 -10.90 -23.31 -8.68
C MET A 749 -11.35 -24.66 -9.26
N LEU A 750 -10.42 -25.50 -9.73
CA LEU A 750 -10.69 -26.85 -10.20
C LEU A 750 -11.24 -27.76 -9.09
N ASP A 751 -10.67 -27.71 -7.89
CA ASP A 751 -11.14 -28.46 -6.72
C ASP A 751 -12.50 -27.96 -6.22
N ARG A 752 -12.76 -26.65 -6.26
CA ARG A 752 -14.10 -26.09 -6.01
C ARG A 752 -15.11 -26.53 -7.08
N ALA A 753 -14.72 -26.52 -8.34
CA ALA A 753 -15.59 -26.98 -9.43
C ALA A 753 -15.93 -28.47 -9.29
N ASP A 754 -14.96 -29.31 -8.89
CA ASP A 754 -15.17 -30.73 -8.64
C ASP A 754 -16.01 -30.99 -7.37
N MET A 755 -15.86 -30.18 -6.33
CA MET A 755 -16.72 -30.20 -5.14
C MET A 755 -18.17 -29.81 -5.49
N HIS A 756 -18.38 -28.77 -6.31
CA HIS A 756 -19.70 -28.40 -6.82
C HIS A 756 -20.29 -29.48 -7.72
N ARG A 757 -19.47 -30.17 -8.52
CA ARG A 757 -19.87 -31.34 -9.32
C ARG A 757 -20.34 -32.50 -8.44
N ARG A 758 -19.62 -32.78 -7.33
CA ARG A 758 -20.00 -33.81 -6.35
C ARG A 758 -21.27 -33.45 -5.57
N ARG A 759 -21.48 -32.17 -5.23
CA ARG A 759 -22.72 -31.68 -4.62
C ARG A 759 -23.92 -31.73 -5.58
N ALA A 760 -23.73 -31.38 -6.85
CA ALA A 760 -24.78 -31.51 -7.87
C ALA A 760 -25.15 -32.99 -8.11
N LYS A 761 -24.17 -33.89 -8.05
CA LYS A 761 -24.41 -35.35 -8.16
C LYS A 761 -25.14 -35.92 -6.95
N ALA A 762 -24.82 -35.44 -5.73
CA ALA A 762 -25.52 -35.82 -4.51
C ALA A 762 -26.96 -35.26 -4.44
N GLY A 763 -27.22 -34.11 -5.05
CA GLY A 763 -28.57 -33.52 -5.17
C GLY A 763 -29.49 -34.22 -6.17
N VAL A 764 -28.95 -35.02 -7.09
CA VAL A 764 -29.73 -35.82 -8.06
C VAL A 764 -30.12 -37.21 -7.48
N GLU A 765 -29.42 -37.68 -6.44
CA GLU A 765 -29.68 -38.98 -5.80
C GLU A 765 -30.64 -38.91 -4.59
N ALA A 766 -30.91 -37.73 -4.05
CA ALA A 766 -31.87 -37.51 -2.97
C ALA A 766 -33.18 -36.91 -3.52
N GLY A 767 -34.05 -37.78 -4.05
CA GLY A 767 -35.39 -37.40 -4.49
C GLY A 767 -36.33 -37.19 -3.31
N ASP A 768 -37.06 -36.08 -3.31
CA ASP A 768 -38.40 -36.00 -2.73
C ASP A 768 -39.28 -35.17 -3.67
N THR A 769 -40.25 -35.84 -4.27
CA THR A 769 -41.31 -35.24 -5.10
C THR A 769 -42.46 -34.76 -4.20
N PRO A 770 -43.12 -33.67 -4.58
CA PRO A 770 -44.58 -33.70 -4.54
C PRO A 770 -45.20 -33.30 -5.88
N THR A 771 -46.20 -34.08 -6.24
CA THR A 771 -47.13 -33.94 -7.36
C THR A 771 -47.96 -32.66 -7.29
N VAL A 772 -48.24 -32.02 -8.44
CA VAL A 772 -49.58 -31.78 -9.03
C VAL A 772 -49.45 -30.98 -10.35
N GLU A 773 -49.92 -31.62 -11.43
CA GLU A 773 -50.59 -31.15 -12.67
C GLU A 773 -50.35 -29.72 -13.22
N GLU A 774 -49.84 -29.58 -14.47
CA GLU A 774 -50.64 -29.35 -15.71
C GLU A 774 -49.75 -29.02 -16.94
N THR A 775 -49.87 -29.85 -17.98
CA THR A 775 -49.86 -29.56 -19.44
C THR A 775 -48.70 -28.87 -20.20
N VAL A 776 -48.07 -29.69 -21.06
CA VAL A 776 -47.86 -29.51 -22.53
C VAL A 776 -46.50 -28.97 -23.07
N SER A 777 -45.77 -29.97 -23.63
CA SER A 777 -44.87 -30.00 -24.81
C SER A 777 -43.55 -29.22 -24.88
N GLY A 778 -42.44 -29.96 -24.79
CA GLY A 778 -41.13 -29.60 -25.34
C GLY A 778 -40.13 -30.76 -25.20
N GLN A 779 -39.49 -31.19 -26.29
CA GLN A 779 -38.51 -32.30 -26.33
C GLN A 779 -37.22 -31.98 -25.55
N PRO A 780 -36.47 -32.98 -25.02
CA PRO A 780 -35.18 -32.74 -24.39
C PRO A 780 -34.10 -32.41 -25.44
N MET A 781 -33.42 -31.27 -25.29
CA MET A 781 -32.25 -30.89 -26.09
C MET A 781 -31.02 -31.75 -25.74
N SER A 782 -30.16 -32.02 -26.73
CA SER A 782 -28.92 -32.77 -26.54
C SER A 782 -27.84 -31.91 -25.89
N GLU A 783 -26.91 -32.54 -25.14
CA GLU A 783 -25.84 -31.88 -24.37
C GLU A 783 -24.95 -30.91 -25.20
N GLY A 784 -24.92 -31.05 -26.52
CA GLY A 784 -24.22 -30.12 -27.43
C GLY A 784 -24.86 -28.73 -27.53
N GLN A 785 -26.20 -28.64 -27.46
CA GLN A 785 -26.91 -27.34 -27.53
C GLN A 785 -26.77 -26.54 -26.23
N ALA A 786 -26.59 -27.22 -25.09
CA ALA A 786 -26.33 -26.57 -23.81
C ALA A 786 -24.91 -25.98 -23.71
N LEU A 787 -23.94 -26.54 -24.43
CA LEU A 787 -22.55 -26.06 -24.44
C LEU A 787 -22.38 -24.78 -25.28
N ALA A 788 -23.11 -24.68 -26.40
CA ALA A 788 -23.11 -23.49 -27.25
C ALA A 788 -23.74 -22.28 -26.55
N GLN A 789 -24.84 -22.47 -25.80
CA GLN A 789 -25.43 -21.41 -24.98
C GLN A 789 -24.58 -21.01 -23.78
N LYS A 790 -23.69 -21.88 -23.28
CA LYS A 790 -22.82 -21.56 -22.14
C LYS A 790 -21.57 -20.77 -22.56
N LEU A 791 -21.03 -21.01 -23.75
CA LEU A 791 -19.94 -20.23 -24.33
C LEU A 791 -20.38 -18.82 -24.77
N ASP A 792 -21.65 -18.65 -25.16
CA ASP A 792 -22.25 -17.32 -25.38
C ASP A 792 -22.39 -16.48 -24.09
N VAL A 793 -22.34 -17.11 -22.90
CA VAL A 793 -22.46 -16.41 -21.61
C VAL A 793 -21.10 -16.08 -20.97
N GLU A 794 -20.02 -16.77 -21.35
CA GLU A 794 -18.66 -16.44 -20.90
C GLU A 794 -17.94 -15.41 -21.81
N TRP A 795 -18.55 -15.02 -22.93
CA TRP A 795 -18.07 -13.98 -23.86
C TRP A 795 -18.89 -12.68 -23.86
N VAL A 796 -19.98 -12.59 -23.07
CA VAL A 796 -20.84 -11.40 -22.93
C VAL A 796 -20.65 -10.79 -21.56
#